data_AF-A0AA46TXX2-F1
#
_entry.id   AF-A0AA46TXX2-F1
#
_cell.length_a   1.000
_cell.length_b   1.000
_cell.length_c   1.000
_cell.angle_alpha   90.00
_cell.angle_beta   90.00
_cell.angle_gamma   90.00
#
_symmetry.space_group_name_H-M   'P 1'
#
loop_
_entity.id
_entity.type
_entity.pdbx_description
1 polymer ?
#
loop_
_entity_poly.entity_id
_entity_poly.type
_entity_poly.pdbx_seq_one_letter_code
_entity_poly.pdbx_strand_id
1 'polypeptide(L)'
;MDLKNRKIIMAKISDLIINTPEKNEVEGVFHKHPKGFGFVNPLDAIDKSNDIFISPKFTKSAMDGDTVLVRVLHQKNAKRGADGQIIKITKRSVTETVGSYQSLSSRQSKLTGYKGTIQLYNDKITDPLYIKQPLPEVQEGDVVRVKVTQHPDENKAFEGQMLEIIGHKDDVGIDILEVLCAMKIPQEFTAETMAQTEAIPEELTEEDFAGRDDYRSEITYTIDGEDSKDLDDAIHVKKLDNGNYELGVHIADVSHYVTDGSPLDEEAFARATSVYVTDRVVPMLPVKLSNNLCSLNEAQERLTMSCVMEINNSGKIINYKIGPSVIKTTYRMTYSTVNKMLNKGQEGHRERLEQFPKIVDSVAIAGELHALLEEMRHQRGMIEFDESEAKVILDEKGHAIDVVKRERGTAERMIESFMLAANETVALDFQKKKLPSLYRVHDKPKEKAFAKLMEKAADAGFSLSSNSHEAVNYFAEEIKGTAFEKTLTYQLRHTMSTALYSEKNTQHYGLAATDYTHFTSPIRRYPDLIVHRLLHLYPKDHSNRTKEEWKERLPEIAKQSSDMEHRAVVTERIVDAMKKAEYMQDHIGEVYSATVTGVQKFGLFMELDNTVQGLIRTVNLHTGVEEAIEFDEEEDIFKGKKSEKTYRMGDVLKIRVISANKRKGTVDFEEIIEE
;
A
#
# COMPACT_ATOMS: atom_id res chain seq x y z
N MET A 1 -10.98 -5.99 -64.15
CA MET A 1 -11.83 -6.19 -62.95
C MET A 1 -11.23 -7.31 -62.11
N ASP A 2 -10.68 -7.12 -60.92
CA ASP A 2 -10.31 -5.90 -60.22
C ASP A 2 -9.26 -6.28 -59.14
N LEU A 3 -8.04 -5.75 -59.25
CA LEU A 3 -6.96 -5.91 -58.28
C LEU A 3 -7.26 -5.18 -56.95
N LYS A 4 -8.31 -4.33 -56.90
CA LYS A 4 -8.81 -3.73 -55.66
C LYS A 4 -9.54 -4.72 -54.75
N ASN A 5 -10.21 -5.75 -55.28
CA ASN A 5 -10.98 -6.69 -54.44
C ASN A 5 -10.11 -7.68 -53.64
N ARG A 6 -8.89 -8.02 -54.11
CA ARG A 6 -7.96 -8.86 -53.33
C ARG A 6 -7.30 -8.11 -52.16
N LYS A 7 -7.08 -6.79 -52.29
CA LYS A 7 -6.57 -5.96 -51.18
C LYS A 7 -7.63 -5.70 -50.11
N ILE A 8 -8.91 -5.61 -50.47
CA ILE A 8 -10.01 -5.41 -49.50
C ILE A 8 -10.32 -6.72 -48.74
N ILE A 9 -10.13 -7.89 -49.34
CA ILE A 9 -10.27 -9.18 -48.64
C ILE A 9 -9.06 -9.47 -47.74
N MET A 10 -7.83 -9.12 -48.16
CA MET A 10 -6.64 -9.27 -47.29
C MET A 10 -6.60 -8.25 -46.14
N ALA A 11 -7.09 -7.02 -46.35
CA ALA A 11 -7.18 -6.01 -45.29
C ALA A 11 -8.32 -6.26 -44.29
N LYS A 12 -9.37 -7.01 -44.66
CA LYS A 12 -10.43 -7.44 -43.73
C LYS A 12 -10.11 -8.72 -42.96
N ILE A 13 -9.06 -9.45 -43.33
CA ILE A 13 -8.61 -10.65 -42.61
C ILE A 13 -7.50 -10.33 -41.59
N SER A 14 -6.77 -9.22 -41.75
CA SER A 14 -5.78 -8.78 -40.74
C SER A 14 -6.42 -8.19 -39.48
N ASP A 15 -7.61 -7.59 -39.59
CA ASP A 15 -8.23 -6.81 -38.51
C ASP A 15 -9.33 -7.58 -37.74
N LEU A 16 -9.45 -8.90 -37.96
CA LEU A 16 -10.47 -9.75 -37.35
C LEU A 16 -9.94 -11.13 -36.90
N ILE A 17 -8.67 -11.19 -36.52
CA ILE A 17 -8.16 -12.31 -35.69
C ILE A 17 -8.44 -11.97 -34.23
N ILE A 18 -9.72 -12.07 -33.85
CA ILE A 18 -10.03 -12.45 -32.47
C ILE A 18 -9.69 -13.93 -32.42
N ASN A 19 -8.48 -14.25 -31.95
CA ASN A 19 -8.05 -15.61 -31.67
C ASN A 19 -8.94 -16.16 -30.57
N THR A 20 -10.02 -16.84 -30.94
CA THR A 20 -10.73 -17.69 -30.00
C THR A 20 -9.78 -18.83 -29.64
N PRO A 21 -9.43 -19.04 -28.35
CA PRO A 21 -8.51 -20.10 -27.95
C PRO A 21 -8.98 -21.47 -28.50
N GLU A 22 -8.06 -22.31 -29.00
CA GLU A 22 -8.40 -23.73 -29.21
C GLU A 22 -8.86 -24.36 -27.88
N LYS A 23 -9.64 -25.45 -27.90
CA LYS A 23 -10.29 -26.06 -26.72
C LYS A 23 -9.39 -26.39 -25.50
N ASN A 24 -8.06 -26.25 -25.60
CA ASN A 24 -7.07 -26.49 -24.55
C ASN A 24 -6.05 -25.35 -24.37
N GLU A 25 -6.37 -24.13 -24.83
CA GLU A 25 -5.50 -22.96 -24.67
C GLU A 25 -6.07 -21.98 -23.63
N VAL A 26 -5.19 -21.47 -22.77
CA VAL A 26 -5.51 -20.60 -21.64
C VAL A 26 -4.57 -19.41 -21.68
N GLU A 27 -5.12 -18.20 -21.54
CA GLU A 27 -4.31 -16.99 -21.37
C GLU A 27 -4.11 -16.69 -19.88
N GLY A 28 -2.88 -16.32 -19.51
CA GLY A 28 -2.53 -16.06 -18.13
C GLY A 28 -1.22 -15.30 -17.97
N VAL A 29 -0.90 -14.92 -16.74
CA VAL A 29 0.35 -14.22 -16.38
C VAL A 29 1.41 -15.25 -15.98
N PHE A 30 2.57 -15.20 -16.64
CA PHE A 30 3.70 -16.07 -16.35
C PHE A 30 4.53 -15.54 -15.18
N HIS A 31 4.73 -16.36 -14.17
CA HIS A 31 5.61 -16.10 -13.03
C HIS A 31 6.85 -16.99 -13.13
N LYS A 32 8.00 -16.38 -13.42
CA LYS A 32 9.26 -17.08 -13.67
C LYS A 32 9.95 -17.40 -12.34
N HIS A 33 10.41 -18.63 -12.20
CA HIS A 33 11.25 -19.08 -11.09
C HIS A 33 12.74 -18.97 -11.45
N PRO A 34 13.65 -18.64 -10.51
CA PRO A 34 15.09 -18.53 -10.77
C PRO A 34 15.75 -19.79 -11.37
N LYS A 35 15.16 -20.97 -11.12
CA LYS A 35 15.60 -22.26 -11.72
C LYS A 35 15.15 -22.45 -13.19
N GLY A 36 14.54 -21.44 -13.82
CA GLY A 36 14.17 -21.43 -15.24
C GLY A 36 12.77 -21.96 -15.56
N PHE A 37 12.11 -22.66 -14.64
CA PHE A 37 10.68 -23.01 -14.79
C PHE A 37 9.79 -21.83 -14.37
N GLY A 38 8.47 -21.97 -14.50
CA GLY A 38 7.54 -21.03 -13.89
C GLY A 38 6.12 -21.57 -13.80
N PHE A 39 5.20 -20.70 -13.41
CA PHE A 39 3.77 -21.00 -13.33
C PHE A 39 3.00 -19.94 -14.11
N VAL A 40 1.93 -20.33 -14.78
CA VAL A 40 1.00 -19.40 -15.41
C VAL A 40 -0.28 -19.36 -14.61
N ASN A 41 -0.63 -18.18 -14.09
CA ASN A 41 -1.90 -17.93 -13.43
C ASN A 41 -2.93 -17.45 -14.47
N PRO A 42 -3.99 -18.22 -14.75
CA PRO A 42 -5.00 -17.83 -15.75
C PRO A 42 -5.66 -16.48 -15.43
N LEU A 43 -6.00 -15.69 -16.46
CA LEU A 43 -6.58 -14.35 -16.26
C LEU A 43 -7.94 -14.35 -15.55
N ASP A 44 -8.69 -15.44 -15.64
CA ASP A 44 -9.98 -15.67 -15.01
C ASP A 44 -9.87 -16.39 -13.65
N ALA A 45 -8.66 -16.73 -13.21
CA ALA A 45 -8.46 -17.44 -11.96
C ALA A 45 -8.62 -16.49 -10.75
N ILE A 46 -9.46 -16.91 -9.81
CA ILE A 46 -9.70 -16.19 -8.54
C ILE A 46 -8.59 -16.51 -7.52
N ASP A 47 -7.90 -17.64 -7.67
CA ASP A 47 -6.80 -18.05 -6.82
C ASP A 47 -5.71 -18.81 -7.61
N LYS A 48 -4.61 -19.13 -6.93
CA LYS A 48 -3.46 -19.87 -7.50
C LYS A 48 -3.74 -21.37 -7.67
N SER A 49 -4.91 -21.87 -7.32
CA SER A 49 -5.20 -23.31 -7.38
C SER A 49 -5.29 -23.84 -8.81
N ASN A 50 -5.44 -22.94 -9.78
CA ASN A 50 -5.50 -23.22 -11.21
C ASN A 50 -4.18 -22.89 -11.93
N ASP A 51 -3.09 -22.65 -11.19
CA ASP A 51 -1.78 -22.38 -11.79
C ASP A 51 -1.31 -23.56 -12.65
N ILE A 52 -0.81 -23.22 -13.84
CA ILE A 52 -0.29 -24.19 -14.80
C ILE A 52 1.23 -24.18 -14.73
N PHE A 53 1.84 -25.30 -14.35
CA PHE A 53 3.29 -25.42 -14.33
C PHE A 53 3.88 -25.43 -15.75
N ILE A 54 4.92 -24.63 -15.96
CA ILE A 54 5.68 -24.57 -17.21
C ILE A 54 7.12 -24.98 -16.94
N SER A 55 7.54 -26.11 -17.53
CA SER A 55 8.94 -26.56 -17.42
C SER A 55 9.91 -25.61 -18.14
N PRO A 56 11.20 -25.59 -17.79
CA PRO A 56 12.17 -24.67 -18.41
C PRO A 56 12.27 -24.79 -19.94
N LYS A 57 11.97 -25.96 -20.50
CA LYS A 57 11.99 -26.19 -21.95
C LYS A 57 10.79 -25.60 -22.67
N PHE A 58 9.73 -25.24 -21.95
CA PHE A 58 8.46 -24.80 -22.50
C PHE A 58 8.11 -23.35 -22.15
N THR A 59 9.07 -22.60 -21.60
CA THR A 59 8.88 -21.18 -21.27
C THR A 59 9.01 -20.25 -22.48
N LYS A 60 9.61 -20.74 -23.59
CA LYS A 60 10.12 -19.87 -24.67
C LYS A 60 10.99 -18.76 -24.06
N SER A 61 10.92 -17.54 -24.62
CA SER A 61 11.55 -16.33 -24.07
C SER A 61 10.61 -15.50 -23.17
N ALA A 62 9.65 -16.13 -22.51
CA ALA A 62 8.76 -15.43 -21.58
C ALA A 62 9.55 -14.90 -20.38
N MET A 63 9.33 -13.64 -20.05
CA MET A 63 9.85 -12.98 -18.86
C MET A 63 8.82 -13.03 -17.72
N ASP A 64 9.30 -12.84 -16.49
CA ASP A 64 8.41 -12.73 -15.33
C ASP A 64 7.39 -11.60 -15.53
N GLY A 65 6.11 -11.90 -15.34
CA GLY A 65 4.98 -10.99 -15.53
C GLY A 65 4.38 -10.98 -16.94
N ASP A 66 4.98 -11.63 -17.94
CA ASP A 66 4.44 -11.64 -19.29
C ASP A 66 3.04 -12.29 -19.34
N THR A 67 2.12 -11.70 -20.10
CA THR A 67 0.87 -12.38 -20.45
C THR A 67 1.15 -13.35 -21.60
N VAL A 68 0.76 -14.59 -21.41
CA VAL A 68 1.10 -15.70 -22.29
C VAL A 68 -0.12 -16.54 -22.60
N LEU A 69 -0.17 -17.05 -23.82
CA LEU A 69 -1.09 -18.10 -24.24
C LEU A 69 -0.41 -19.45 -24.02
N VAL A 70 -0.98 -20.25 -23.15
CA VAL A 70 -0.50 -21.58 -22.76
C VAL A 70 -1.38 -22.64 -23.38
N ARG A 71 -0.77 -23.66 -23.96
CA ARG A 71 -1.46 -24.92 -24.27
C ARG A 71 -1.32 -25.87 -23.09
N VAL A 72 -2.44 -26.25 -22.50
CA VAL A 72 -2.47 -27.23 -21.41
C VAL A 72 -2.14 -28.61 -21.99
N LEU A 73 -1.06 -29.21 -21.52
CA LEU A 73 -0.60 -30.54 -21.94
C LEU A 73 -1.30 -31.62 -21.11
N HIS A 74 -1.39 -31.40 -19.79
CA HIS A 74 -2.12 -32.26 -18.87
C HIS A 74 -2.98 -31.43 -17.94
N GLN A 75 -4.26 -31.79 -17.84
CA GLN A 75 -5.19 -31.19 -16.90
C GLN A 75 -4.84 -31.59 -15.45
N LYS A 76 -5.17 -30.70 -14.51
CA LYS A 76 -5.04 -30.98 -13.08
C LYS A 76 -5.82 -32.24 -12.72
N ASN A 77 -5.22 -33.11 -11.91
CA ASN A 77 -5.86 -34.29 -11.35
C ASN A 77 -5.51 -34.46 -9.86
N ALA A 78 -6.04 -35.48 -9.20
CA ALA A 78 -5.86 -35.71 -7.77
C ALA A 78 -4.40 -35.91 -7.32
N LYS A 79 -3.49 -36.30 -8.24
CA LYS A 79 -2.07 -36.59 -7.93
C LYS A 79 -1.11 -35.53 -8.46
N ARG A 80 -1.52 -34.70 -9.42
CA ARG A 80 -0.63 -33.76 -10.12
C ARG A 80 -1.38 -32.49 -10.55
N GLY A 81 -0.74 -31.34 -10.34
CA GLY A 81 -1.18 -30.06 -10.89
C GLY A 81 -1.18 -30.03 -12.42
N ALA A 82 -1.84 -29.03 -13.01
CA ALA A 82 -1.82 -28.85 -14.46
C ALA A 82 -0.40 -28.49 -14.95
N ASP A 83 -0.03 -28.97 -16.13
CA ASP A 83 1.19 -28.53 -16.82
C ASP A 83 0.92 -28.20 -18.29
N GLY A 84 1.74 -27.28 -18.81
CA GLY A 84 1.52 -26.72 -20.13
C GLY A 84 2.81 -26.26 -20.81
N GLN A 85 2.62 -25.74 -22.02
CA GLN A 85 3.67 -25.08 -22.77
C GLN A 85 3.22 -23.71 -23.27
N ILE A 86 4.11 -22.72 -23.18
CA ILE A 86 3.85 -21.38 -23.71
C ILE A 86 3.90 -21.46 -25.23
N ILE A 87 2.76 -21.17 -25.88
CA ILE A 87 2.65 -21.12 -27.34
C ILE A 87 2.96 -19.73 -27.84
N LYS A 88 2.51 -18.69 -27.14
CA LYS A 88 2.69 -17.30 -27.56
C LYS A 88 2.81 -16.39 -26.35
N ILE A 89 3.64 -15.37 -26.47
CA ILE A 89 3.68 -14.24 -25.54
C ILE A 89 2.76 -13.19 -26.13
N THR A 90 1.61 -12.95 -25.49
CA THR A 90 0.56 -12.06 -26.01
C THR A 90 0.79 -10.61 -25.60
N LYS A 91 1.36 -10.39 -24.41
CA LYS A 91 1.74 -9.07 -23.91
C LYS A 91 3.05 -9.15 -23.13
N ARG A 92 4.00 -8.28 -23.48
CA ARG A 92 5.25 -8.11 -22.73
C ARG A 92 5.00 -7.25 -21.50
N SER A 93 5.51 -7.69 -20.36
CA SER A 93 5.42 -6.99 -19.08
C SER A 93 6.57 -5.99 -18.88
N VAL A 94 7.77 -6.39 -19.29
CA VAL A 94 8.99 -5.58 -19.27
C VAL A 94 9.09 -4.79 -20.57
N THR A 95 8.42 -3.65 -20.63
CA THR A 95 8.53 -2.69 -21.74
C THR A 95 9.54 -1.58 -21.44
N GLU A 96 9.78 -1.32 -20.17
CA GLU A 96 10.76 -0.38 -19.64
C GLU A 96 11.44 -1.00 -18.41
N THR A 97 12.66 -0.60 -18.16
CA THR A 97 13.46 -1.08 -17.03
C THR A 97 14.44 0.00 -16.58
N VAL A 98 15.09 -0.24 -15.44
CA VAL A 98 16.06 0.65 -14.82
C VAL A 98 17.29 -0.14 -14.42
N GLY A 99 18.44 0.51 -14.47
CA GLY A 99 19.71 -0.04 -14.00
C GLY A 99 20.88 0.88 -14.30
N SER A 100 22.06 0.50 -13.82
CA SER A 100 23.28 1.30 -14.02
C SER A 100 23.95 0.99 -15.37
N TYR A 101 24.39 2.03 -16.06
CA TYR A 101 25.10 1.93 -17.32
C TYR A 101 26.54 1.47 -17.13
N GLN A 102 26.96 0.52 -17.96
CA GLN A 102 28.34 0.04 -18.05
C GLN A 102 28.82 0.10 -19.48
N SER A 103 29.92 0.81 -19.70
CA SER A 103 30.53 0.99 -21.02
C SER A 103 31.26 -0.28 -21.44
N LEU A 104 31.07 -0.68 -22.71
CA LEU A 104 31.86 -1.75 -23.29
C LEU A 104 33.23 -1.22 -23.74
N SER A 105 34.27 -2.05 -23.61
CA SER A 105 35.60 -1.69 -24.09
C SER A 105 35.58 -1.40 -25.59
N SER A 106 36.47 -0.52 -26.06
CA SER A 106 36.57 -0.16 -27.49
C SER A 106 36.66 -1.38 -28.43
N ARG A 107 37.28 -2.47 -27.98
CA ARG A 107 37.36 -3.73 -28.73
C ARG A 107 36.01 -4.44 -28.81
N GLN A 108 35.32 -4.60 -27.68
CA GLN A 108 33.99 -5.21 -27.63
C GLN A 108 33.00 -4.39 -28.47
N SER A 109 33.02 -3.07 -28.34
CA SER A 109 32.09 -2.19 -29.06
C SER A 109 32.24 -2.27 -30.58
N LYS A 110 33.46 -2.47 -31.09
CA LYS A 110 33.70 -2.71 -32.52
C LYS A 110 33.24 -4.10 -32.97
N LEU A 111 33.34 -5.11 -32.10
CA LEU A 111 32.97 -6.49 -32.42
C LEU A 111 31.47 -6.71 -32.40
N THR A 112 30.77 -6.13 -31.43
CA THR A 112 29.34 -6.39 -31.19
C THR A 112 28.43 -5.31 -31.77
N GLY A 113 28.95 -4.10 -32.01
CA GLY A 113 28.15 -2.94 -32.44
C GLY A 113 27.40 -2.24 -31.30
N TYR A 114 27.49 -2.73 -30.07
CA TYR A 114 26.94 -2.08 -28.87
C TYR A 114 27.97 -1.18 -28.20
N LYS A 115 27.52 -0.19 -27.43
CA LYS A 115 28.41 0.73 -26.72
C LYS A 115 28.48 0.44 -25.22
N GLY A 116 27.47 -0.20 -24.67
CA GLY A 116 27.41 -0.54 -23.25
C GLY A 116 26.32 -1.55 -22.95
N THR A 117 26.24 -1.92 -21.68
CA THR A 117 25.20 -2.77 -21.08
C THR A 117 24.56 -2.06 -19.91
N ILE A 118 23.36 -2.51 -19.52
CA ILE A 118 22.69 -2.07 -18.31
C ILE A 118 22.77 -3.18 -17.27
N GLN A 119 23.32 -2.87 -16.11
CA GLN A 119 23.16 -3.70 -14.93
C GLN A 119 21.78 -3.43 -14.33
N LEU A 120 20.81 -4.23 -14.78
CA LEU A 120 19.39 -4.12 -14.42
C LEU A 120 19.19 -4.24 -12.90
N TYR A 121 18.25 -3.48 -12.34
CA TYR A 121 17.77 -3.65 -10.96
C TYR A 121 17.11 -5.03 -10.74
N ASN A 122 16.29 -5.46 -11.69
CA ASN A 122 15.56 -6.73 -11.63
C ASN A 122 16.49 -7.92 -11.90
N ASP A 123 16.91 -8.61 -10.84
CA ASP A 123 17.83 -9.75 -10.89
C ASP A 123 17.22 -11.02 -11.50
N LYS A 124 15.89 -11.07 -11.69
CA LYS A 124 15.21 -12.15 -12.43
C LYS A 124 15.50 -12.10 -13.93
N ILE A 125 15.96 -10.96 -14.43
CA ILE A 125 16.38 -10.80 -15.83
C ILE A 125 17.89 -11.02 -15.90
N THR A 126 18.28 -12.20 -16.35
CA THR A 126 19.69 -12.62 -16.42
C THR A 126 20.36 -12.26 -17.74
N ASP A 127 19.57 -12.00 -18.79
CA ASP A 127 20.09 -11.60 -20.09
C ASP A 127 20.64 -10.17 -20.04
N PRO A 128 21.87 -9.92 -20.52
CA PRO A 128 22.45 -8.58 -20.53
C PRO A 128 21.69 -7.67 -21.49
N LEU A 129 21.20 -6.54 -21.00
CA LEU A 129 20.54 -5.52 -21.80
C LEU A 129 21.58 -4.62 -22.47
N TYR A 130 21.66 -4.64 -23.79
CA TYR A 130 22.63 -3.88 -24.57
C TYR A 130 22.09 -2.55 -25.08
N ILE A 131 22.97 -1.55 -25.11
CA ILE A 131 22.70 -0.19 -25.62
C ILE A 131 23.55 0.08 -26.85
N LYS A 132 22.89 0.38 -27.98
CA LYS A 132 23.56 0.77 -29.24
C LYS A 132 24.01 2.22 -29.25
N GLN A 133 23.14 3.10 -28.75
CA GLN A 133 23.33 4.55 -28.75
C GLN A 133 23.05 5.09 -27.34
N PRO A 134 24.10 5.26 -26.51
CA PRO A 134 23.96 5.89 -25.21
C PRO A 134 23.61 7.38 -25.35
N LEU A 135 23.03 7.97 -24.30
CA LEU A 135 22.82 9.42 -24.25
C LEU A 135 24.18 10.15 -24.25
N PRO A 136 24.29 11.35 -24.85
CA PRO A 136 25.58 12.04 -24.97
C PRO A 136 26.26 12.33 -23.64
N GLU A 137 25.50 12.68 -22.61
CA GLU A 137 26.00 12.99 -21.27
C GLU A 137 26.14 11.79 -20.32
N VAL A 138 25.78 10.57 -20.74
CA VAL A 138 25.80 9.40 -19.84
C VAL A 138 27.22 8.99 -19.45
N GLN A 139 27.40 8.67 -18.18
CA GLN A 139 28.65 8.26 -17.57
C GLN A 139 28.58 6.82 -17.05
N GLU A 140 29.75 6.23 -16.84
CA GLU A 140 29.86 4.91 -16.21
C GLU A 140 29.23 4.93 -14.81
N GLY A 141 28.26 4.06 -14.55
CA GLY A 141 27.56 4.01 -13.27
C GLY A 141 26.29 4.86 -13.18
N ASP A 142 25.96 5.65 -14.21
CA ASP A 142 24.67 6.35 -14.27
C ASP A 142 23.51 5.36 -14.27
N VAL A 143 22.56 5.58 -13.37
CA VAL A 143 21.29 4.87 -13.33
C VAL A 143 20.37 5.50 -14.38
N VAL A 144 19.89 4.69 -15.31
CA VAL A 144 19.12 5.14 -16.48
C VAL A 144 17.79 4.42 -16.60
N ARG A 145 16.75 5.13 -17.06
CA ARG A 145 15.51 4.49 -17.52
C ARG A 145 15.68 4.07 -18.97
N VAL A 146 15.36 2.82 -19.28
CA VAL A 146 15.56 2.24 -20.60
C VAL A 146 14.28 1.63 -21.12
N LYS A 147 13.87 2.06 -22.32
CA LYS A 147 12.80 1.41 -23.07
C LYS A 147 13.36 0.17 -23.76
N VAL A 148 12.73 -0.96 -23.53
CA VAL A 148 13.09 -2.20 -24.23
C VAL A 148 12.66 -2.09 -25.69
N THR A 149 13.61 -2.23 -26.61
CA THR A 149 13.36 -2.20 -28.06
C THR A 149 13.36 -3.60 -28.66
N GLN A 150 14.04 -4.57 -28.03
CA GLN A 150 14.06 -5.96 -28.45
C GLN A 150 14.24 -6.89 -27.26
N HIS A 151 13.26 -7.77 -26.98
CA HIS A 151 13.40 -8.83 -25.97
C HIS A 151 14.33 -9.95 -26.47
N PRO A 152 15.10 -10.60 -25.57
CA PRO A 152 15.98 -11.69 -25.92
C PRO A 152 15.18 -12.91 -26.35
N ASP A 153 15.70 -13.65 -27.33
CA ASP A 153 15.30 -15.01 -27.66
C ASP A 153 16.53 -15.81 -28.12
N GLU A 154 16.37 -17.05 -28.56
CA GLU A 154 17.50 -17.89 -29.01
C GLU A 154 18.38 -17.23 -30.08
N ASN A 155 17.87 -16.25 -30.83
CA ASN A 155 18.56 -15.61 -31.94
C ASN A 155 18.71 -14.08 -31.78
N LYS A 156 18.18 -13.49 -30.70
CA LYS A 156 18.15 -12.03 -30.50
C LYS A 156 18.76 -11.66 -29.16
N ALA A 157 19.59 -10.62 -29.18
CA ALA A 157 20.07 -9.98 -27.98
C ALA A 157 18.94 -9.21 -27.29
N PHE A 158 19.09 -8.97 -25.99
CA PHE A 158 18.24 -8.02 -25.28
C PHE A 158 18.73 -6.61 -25.58
N GLU A 159 17.92 -5.78 -26.23
CA GLU A 159 18.30 -4.41 -26.60
C GLU A 159 17.33 -3.37 -26.03
N GLY A 160 17.87 -2.19 -25.71
CA GLY A 160 17.10 -1.06 -25.23
C GLY A 160 17.59 0.28 -25.75
N GLN A 161 16.73 1.29 -25.57
CA GLN A 161 17.01 2.70 -25.82
C GLN A 161 16.91 3.45 -24.49
N MET A 162 17.98 4.16 -24.12
CA MET A 162 17.96 5.06 -22.96
C MET A 162 16.94 6.17 -23.18
N LEU A 163 16.06 6.37 -22.20
CA LEU A 163 15.07 7.44 -22.20
C LEU A 163 15.62 8.67 -21.46
N GLU A 164 16.18 8.45 -20.27
CA GLU A 164 16.72 9.51 -19.41
C GLU A 164 17.77 8.96 -18.45
N ILE A 165 18.58 9.88 -17.91
CA ILE A 165 19.48 9.65 -16.79
C ILE A 165 18.74 10.05 -15.51
N ILE A 166 18.59 9.10 -14.58
CA ILE A 166 17.90 9.32 -13.30
C ILE A 166 18.88 9.94 -12.30
N GLY A 167 20.15 9.53 -12.34
CA GLY A 167 21.22 10.02 -11.49
C GLY A 167 22.42 9.07 -11.54
N HIS A 168 23.44 9.34 -10.75
CA HIS A 168 24.59 8.46 -10.61
C HIS A 168 24.36 7.46 -9.46
N LYS A 169 24.87 6.23 -9.58
CA LYS A 169 24.73 5.18 -8.54
C LYS A 169 25.29 5.56 -7.14
N ASP A 170 26.11 6.61 -7.08
CA ASP A 170 26.71 7.13 -5.85
C ASP A 170 25.94 8.34 -5.30
N ASP A 171 24.86 8.77 -5.97
CA ASP A 171 24.00 9.86 -5.51
C ASP A 171 23.12 9.42 -4.33
N VAL A 172 22.89 10.34 -3.39
CA VAL A 172 22.04 10.09 -2.22
C VAL A 172 20.60 9.79 -2.65
N GLY A 173 20.05 8.68 -2.16
CA GLY A 173 18.67 8.25 -2.43
C GLY A 173 18.42 7.66 -3.82
N ILE A 174 19.47 7.44 -4.63
CA ILE A 174 19.32 6.82 -5.97
C ILE A 174 18.80 5.38 -5.89
N ASP A 175 19.10 4.68 -4.81
CA ASP A 175 18.63 3.33 -4.53
C ASP A 175 17.09 3.27 -4.42
N ILE A 176 16.49 4.21 -3.68
CA ILE A 176 15.03 4.35 -3.57
C ILE A 176 14.42 4.74 -4.92
N LEU A 177 15.03 5.68 -5.64
CA LEU A 177 14.58 6.08 -6.99
C LEU A 177 14.60 4.90 -7.96
N GLU A 178 15.62 4.04 -7.91
CA GLU A 178 15.69 2.82 -8.71
C GLU A 178 14.50 1.88 -8.42
N VAL A 179 14.14 1.69 -7.14
CA VAL A 179 12.95 0.92 -6.77
C VAL A 179 11.68 1.55 -7.31
N LEU A 180 11.50 2.87 -7.12
CA LEU A 180 10.32 3.60 -7.60
C LEU A 180 10.14 3.46 -9.11
N CYS A 181 11.22 3.61 -9.88
CA CYS A 181 11.21 3.41 -11.32
C CYS A 181 10.89 1.95 -11.70
N ALA A 182 11.50 0.97 -11.03
CA ALA A 182 11.23 -0.45 -11.27
C ALA A 182 9.75 -0.81 -11.00
N MET A 183 9.15 -0.17 -10.00
CA MET A 183 7.74 -0.32 -9.63
C MET A 183 6.80 0.54 -10.51
N LYS A 184 7.34 1.29 -11.48
CA LYS A 184 6.58 2.18 -12.38
C LYS A 184 5.80 3.25 -11.62
N ILE A 185 6.37 3.76 -10.52
CA ILE A 185 5.85 4.92 -9.81
C ILE A 185 6.30 6.18 -10.55
N PRO A 186 5.38 7.05 -11.02
CA PRO A 186 5.72 8.24 -11.78
C PRO A 186 6.48 9.24 -10.90
N GLN A 187 7.59 9.79 -11.41
CA GLN A 187 8.43 10.73 -10.67
C GLN A 187 8.08 12.18 -10.97
N GLU A 188 7.81 12.49 -12.24
CA GLU A 188 7.55 13.84 -12.72
C GLU A 188 6.09 14.02 -13.13
N PHE A 189 5.59 15.23 -12.97
CA PHE A 189 4.28 15.64 -13.48
C PHE A 189 4.41 16.05 -14.95
N THR A 190 3.36 15.85 -15.73
CA THR A 190 3.36 16.30 -17.13
C THR A 190 3.46 17.82 -17.23
N ALA A 191 3.95 18.32 -18.36
CA ALA A 191 4.02 19.75 -18.63
C ALA A 191 2.63 20.42 -18.59
N GLU A 192 1.58 19.72 -19.05
CA GLU A 192 0.20 20.21 -19.01
C GLU A 192 -0.33 20.33 -17.58
N THR A 193 -0.07 19.32 -16.74
CA THR A 193 -0.39 19.36 -15.30
C THR A 193 0.32 20.52 -14.59
N MET A 194 1.60 20.73 -14.86
CA MET A 194 2.38 21.81 -14.26
C MET A 194 1.90 23.18 -14.74
N ALA A 195 1.62 23.35 -16.03
CA ALA A 195 1.08 24.60 -16.56
C ALA A 195 -0.29 24.95 -15.95
N GLN A 196 -1.19 23.96 -15.78
CA GLN A 196 -2.46 24.17 -15.08
C GLN A 196 -2.22 24.59 -13.63
N THR A 197 -1.32 23.90 -12.92
CA THR A 197 -0.99 24.19 -11.51
C THR A 197 -0.47 25.60 -11.32
N GLU A 198 0.44 26.05 -12.19
CA GLU A 198 1.03 27.38 -12.14
C GLU A 198 -0.02 28.48 -12.37
N ALA A 199 -1.02 28.22 -13.22
CA ALA A 199 -2.10 29.14 -13.53
C ALA A 199 -3.12 29.34 -12.39
N ILE A 200 -3.17 28.46 -11.38
CA ILE A 200 -4.10 28.58 -10.26
C ILE A 200 -3.71 29.78 -9.37
N PRO A 201 -4.62 30.75 -9.12
CA PRO A 201 -4.36 31.88 -8.23
C PRO A 201 -4.01 31.42 -6.80
N GLU A 202 -3.16 32.19 -6.12
CA GLU A 202 -2.79 31.88 -4.72
C GLU A 202 -3.76 32.45 -3.69
N GLU A 203 -4.46 33.52 -4.04
CA GLU A 203 -5.39 34.21 -3.17
C GLU A 203 -6.82 33.80 -3.47
N LEU A 204 -7.57 33.47 -2.42
CA LEU A 204 -9.01 33.24 -2.49
C LEU A 204 -9.76 34.56 -2.64
N THR A 205 -10.85 34.52 -3.39
CA THR A 205 -11.72 35.66 -3.65
C THR A 205 -13.08 35.51 -2.95
N GLU A 206 -13.85 36.59 -2.88
CA GLU A 206 -15.23 36.54 -2.34
C GLU A 206 -16.14 35.59 -3.13
N GLU A 207 -15.87 35.36 -4.42
CA GLU A 207 -16.60 34.40 -5.24
C GLU A 207 -16.35 32.95 -4.79
N ASP A 208 -15.14 32.65 -4.31
CA ASP A 208 -14.78 31.32 -3.81
C ASP A 208 -15.51 30.95 -2.52
N PHE A 209 -15.90 31.96 -1.73
CA PHE A 209 -16.66 31.80 -0.50
C PHE A 209 -18.17 31.69 -0.72
N ALA A 210 -18.66 32.05 -1.92
CA ALA A 210 -20.10 32.09 -2.19
C ALA A 210 -20.74 30.71 -2.08
N GLY A 211 -21.81 30.61 -1.28
CA GLY A 211 -22.57 29.37 -1.09
C GLY A 211 -21.90 28.32 -0.20
N ARG A 212 -20.82 28.68 0.50
CA ARG A 212 -20.14 27.84 1.49
C ARG A 212 -20.62 28.14 2.90
N ASP A 213 -20.62 27.12 3.75
CA ASP A 213 -20.78 27.32 5.19
C ASP A 213 -19.55 28.00 5.78
N ASP A 214 -19.76 28.99 6.64
CA ASP A 214 -18.67 29.76 7.26
C ASP A 214 -18.39 29.26 8.68
N TYR A 215 -17.24 28.61 8.86
CA TYR A 215 -16.73 28.15 10.15
C TYR A 215 -15.47 28.91 10.57
N ARG A 216 -15.17 30.08 9.96
CA ARG A 216 -13.97 30.87 10.31
C ARG A 216 -13.96 31.39 11.75
N SER A 217 -15.13 31.46 12.40
CA SER A 217 -15.23 31.82 13.82
C SER A 217 -15.07 30.63 14.77
N GLU A 218 -15.10 29.40 14.27
CA GLU A 218 -14.91 28.20 15.10
C GLU A 218 -13.43 28.00 15.44
N ILE A 219 -13.16 27.44 16.62
CA ILE A 219 -11.80 27.10 17.04
C ILE A 219 -11.38 25.81 16.34
N THR A 220 -10.83 25.97 15.13
CA THR A 220 -10.34 24.87 14.30
C THR A 220 -8.83 24.67 14.44
N TYR A 221 -8.33 23.44 14.40
CA TYR A 221 -6.90 23.12 14.43
C TYR A 221 -6.61 21.80 13.70
N THR A 222 -5.40 21.66 13.17
CA THR A 222 -4.89 20.40 12.59
C THR A 222 -4.01 19.68 13.61
N ILE A 223 -3.90 18.35 13.52
CA ILE A 223 -2.97 17.56 14.34
C ILE A 223 -2.29 16.52 13.45
N ASP A 224 -0.99 16.70 13.22
CA ASP A 224 -0.24 15.89 12.24
C ASP A 224 1.14 15.45 12.76
N GLY A 225 1.87 14.71 11.94
CA GLY A 225 3.29 14.45 12.16
C GLY A 225 4.11 15.74 12.05
N GLU A 226 5.26 15.80 12.73
CA GLU A 226 6.13 16.99 12.72
C GLU A 226 6.57 17.36 11.28
N ASP A 227 6.84 16.35 10.46
CA ASP A 227 7.31 16.47 9.07
C ASP A 227 6.19 16.69 8.04
N SER A 228 4.91 16.58 8.44
CA SER A 228 3.76 16.70 7.53
C SER A 228 3.59 18.11 6.98
N LYS A 229 3.39 18.25 5.66
CA LYS A 229 3.18 19.55 4.99
C LYS A 229 1.84 19.63 4.25
N ASP A 230 1.29 18.48 3.91
CA ASP A 230 0.02 18.19 3.27
C ASP A 230 -1.06 17.93 4.33
N LEU A 231 -1.54 19.00 4.98
CA LEU A 231 -2.52 18.90 6.05
C LEU A 231 -3.92 18.79 5.44
N ASP A 232 -4.43 17.56 5.31
CA ASP A 232 -5.73 17.25 4.70
C ASP A 232 -6.90 17.67 5.58
N ASP A 233 -6.78 17.52 6.90
CA ASP A 233 -7.87 17.61 7.85
C ASP A 233 -7.64 18.62 8.99
N ALA A 234 -8.70 19.30 9.36
CA ALA A 234 -8.79 20.13 10.54
C ALA A 234 -10.06 19.75 11.32
N ILE A 235 -9.99 19.87 12.63
CA ILE A 235 -11.13 19.58 13.51
C ILE A 235 -11.55 20.79 14.33
N HIS A 236 -12.83 20.85 14.69
CA HIS A 236 -13.27 21.53 15.89
C HIS A 236 -14.12 20.58 16.73
N VAL A 237 -14.00 20.69 18.04
CA VAL A 237 -14.81 19.89 18.99
C VAL A 237 -15.28 20.78 20.13
N LYS A 238 -16.59 20.74 20.42
CA LYS A 238 -17.20 21.44 21.55
C LYS A 238 -18.38 20.66 22.14
N LYS A 239 -18.75 20.98 23.39
CA LYS A 239 -20.02 20.52 23.98
C LYS A 239 -21.12 21.52 23.66
N LEU A 240 -22.29 20.98 23.32
CA LEU A 240 -23.52 21.74 23.10
C LEU A 240 -24.28 21.90 24.43
N ASP A 241 -25.19 22.87 24.49
CA ASP A 241 -26.00 23.17 25.68
C ASP A 241 -26.84 21.97 26.17
N ASN A 242 -27.20 21.07 25.26
CA ASN A 242 -27.94 19.85 25.55
C ASN A 242 -27.07 18.71 26.11
N GLY A 243 -25.76 18.93 26.24
CA GLY A 243 -24.78 17.95 26.72
C GLY A 243 -24.28 16.97 25.66
N ASN A 244 -24.65 17.13 24.39
CA ASN A 244 -24.05 16.40 23.27
C ASN A 244 -22.73 17.05 22.84
N TYR A 245 -21.99 16.35 22.00
CA TYR A 245 -20.78 16.85 21.36
C TYR A 245 -21.10 17.33 19.95
N GLU A 246 -20.48 18.42 19.52
CA GLU A 246 -20.35 18.78 18.11
C GLU A 246 -18.92 18.52 17.68
N LEU A 247 -18.77 17.69 16.64
CA LEU A 247 -17.51 17.38 15.98
C LEU A 247 -17.58 17.88 14.55
N GLY A 248 -16.82 18.92 14.22
CA GLY A 248 -16.56 19.31 12.84
C GLY A 248 -15.29 18.67 12.34
N VAL A 249 -15.39 17.92 11.24
CA VAL A 249 -14.24 17.44 10.46
C VAL A 249 -14.24 18.20 9.14
N HIS A 250 -13.23 19.03 8.94
CA HIS A 250 -13.08 19.93 7.80
C HIS A 250 -11.93 19.43 6.93
N ILE A 251 -12.25 18.96 5.74
CA ILE A 251 -11.26 18.37 4.83
C ILE A 251 -10.95 19.34 3.70
N ALA A 252 -9.69 19.46 3.29
CA ALA A 252 -9.28 20.27 2.15
C ALA A 252 -10.18 20.03 0.92
N ASP A 253 -10.77 21.09 0.35
CA ASP A 253 -11.63 20.99 -0.84
C ASP A 253 -10.79 20.91 -2.12
N VAL A 254 -10.05 19.82 -2.28
CA VAL A 254 -9.17 19.60 -3.44
C VAL A 254 -9.97 19.59 -4.75
N SER A 255 -11.22 19.13 -4.69
CA SER A 255 -12.11 19.05 -5.87
C SER A 255 -12.48 20.42 -6.46
N HIS A 256 -12.32 21.50 -5.69
CA HIS A 256 -12.44 22.86 -6.20
C HIS A 256 -11.31 23.22 -7.18
N TYR A 257 -10.08 22.77 -6.90
CA TYR A 257 -8.90 23.05 -7.72
C TYR A 257 -8.68 22.01 -8.82
N VAL A 258 -9.03 20.75 -8.56
CA VAL A 258 -8.86 19.61 -9.47
C VAL A 258 -10.22 19.25 -10.10
N THR A 259 -10.56 19.97 -11.17
CA THR A 259 -11.85 19.84 -11.86
C THR A 259 -11.89 18.62 -12.79
N ASP A 260 -13.06 18.01 -12.93
CA ASP A 260 -13.30 16.80 -13.74
C ASP A 260 -12.76 16.95 -15.17
N GLY A 261 -11.94 15.99 -15.62
CA GLY A 261 -11.36 15.94 -16.97
C GLY A 261 -10.27 16.99 -17.25
N SER A 262 -9.74 17.65 -16.22
CA SER A 262 -8.58 18.55 -16.40
C SER A 262 -7.25 17.79 -16.37
N PRO A 263 -6.14 18.37 -16.87
CA PRO A 263 -4.80 17.74 -16.80
C PRO A 263 -4.39 17.33 -15.37
N LEU A 264 -4.81 18.08 -14.35
CA LEU A 264 -4.63 17.70 -12.94
C LEU A 264 -5.43 16.47 -12.53
N ASP A 265 -6.67 16.34 -13.04
CA ASP A 265 -7.56 15.22 -12.74
C ASP A 265 -7.08 13.93 -13.41
N GLU A 266 -6.69 14.01 -14.69
CA GLU A 266 -6.14 12.87 -15.43
C GLU A 266 -4.86 12.34 -14.77
N GLU A 267 -3.98 13.24 -14.34
CA GLU A 267 -2.76 12.88 -13.61
C GLU A 267 -3.06 12.30 -12.22
N ALA A 268 -4.00 12.92 -11.47
CA ALA A 268 -4.42 12.41 -10.17
C ALA A 268 -5.08 11.04 -10.28
N PHE A 269 -5.86 10.77 -11.33
CA PHE A 269 -6.42 9.44 -11.63
C PHE A 269 -5.33 8.42 -11.99
N ALA A 270 -4.35 8.82 -12.81
CA ALA A 270 -3.25 7.95 -13.22
C ALA A 270 -2.38 7.54 -12.02
N ARG A 271 -2.14 8.46 -11.08
CA ARG A 271 -1.41 8.20 -9.82
C ARG A 271 -2.28 7.48 -8.78
N ALA A 272 -3.52 7.91 -8.65
CA ALA A 272 -4.57 7.56 -7.69
C ALA A 272 -4.24 7.66 -6.18
N THR A 273 -2.97 7.56 -5.80
CA THR A 273 -2.50 7.70 -4.41
C THR A 273 -1.09 8.30 -4.38
N SER A 274 -0.77 9.03 -3.32
CA SER A 274 0.64 9.34 -2.98
C SER A 274 1.35 8.07 -2.51
N VAL A 275 2.67 8.02 -2.68
CA VAL A 275 3.55 6.91 -2.22
C VAL A 275 4.56 7.45 -1.21
N TYR A 276 4.60 6.86 -0.01
CA TYR A 276 5.42 7.31 1.12
C TYR A 276 6.58 6.35 1.35
N VAL A 277 7.73 6.66 0.75
CA VAL A 277 8.97 5.91 0.96
C VAL A 277 9.84 6.57 2.03
N THR A 278 10.88 5.88 2.49
CA THR A 278 11.63 6.27 3.70
C THR A 278 12.19 7.69 3.68
N ASP A 279 12.68 8.18 2.53
CA ASP A 279 13.35 9.48 2.42
C ASP A 279 12.49 10.59 1.78
N ARG A 280 11.35 10.24 1.15
CA ARG A 280 10.53 11.18 0.38
C ARG A 280 9.09 10.70 0.19
N VAL A 281 8.25 11.63 -0.25
CA VAL A 281 6.91 11.35 -0.74
C VAL A 281 6.88 11.55 -2.25
N VAL A 282 6.32 10.60 -2.99
CA VAL A 282 5.91 10.81 -4.38
C VAL A 282 4.44 11.21 -4.35
N PRO A 283 4.12 12.51 -4.54
CA PRO A 283 2.78 12.99 -4.29
C PRO A 283 1.83 12.68 -5.46
N MET A 284 0.55 12.51 -5.13
CA MET A 284 -0.53 12.42 -6.12
C MET A 284 -0.74 13.76 -6.84
N LEU A 285 -0.54 14.88 -6.14
CA LEU A 285 -0.77 16.23 -6.64
C LEU A 285 0.52 17.08 -6.57
N PRO A 286 0.67 18.07 -7.47
CA PRO A 286 1.80 19.00 -7.40
C PRO A 286 1.89 19.74 -6.07
N VAL A 287 3.12 20.04 -5.63
CA VAL A 287 3.42 20.63 -4.31
C VAL A 287 2.69 21.95 -4.04
N LYS A 288 2.48 22.78 -5.08
CA LYS A 288 1.73 24.03 -4.96
C LYS A 288 0.28 23.79 -4.48
N LEU A 289 -0.33 22.67 -4.88
CA LEU A 289 -1.64 22.28 -4.37
C LEU A 289 -1.53 21.59 -3.02
N SER A 290 -0.74 20.51 -2.94
CA SER A 290 -0.72 19.64 -1.75
C SER A 290 -0.24 20.34 -0.49
N ASN A 291 0.79 21.19 -0.59
CA ASN A 291 1.44 21.78 0.59
C ASN A 291 1.02 23.24 0.84
N ASN A 292 0.33 23.88 -0.11
CA ASN A 292 -0.05 25.28 0.01
C ASN A 292 -1.56 25.51 -0.12
N LEU A 293 -2.11 25.41 -1.34
CA LEU A 293 -3.49 25.83 -1.62
C LEU A 293 -4.55 24.94 -0.96
N CYS A 294 -4.30 23.63 -0.94
CA CYS A 294 -5.19 22.66 -0.29
C CYS A 294 -4.84 22.47 1.19
N SER A 295 -3.56 22.56 1.55
CA SER A 295 -3.11 22.35 2.93
C SER A 295 -3.75 23.35 3.89
N LEU A 296 -4.32 22.85 5.00
CA LEU A 296 -5.07 23.61 6.00
C LEU A 296 -4.18 24.41 6.96
N ASN A 297 -3.26 25.19 6.36
CA ASN A 297 -2.23 25.96 7.03
C ASN A 297 -2.78 26.93 8.09
N GLU A 298 -2.01 27.09 9.17
CA GLU A 298 -2.35 27.93 10.31
C GLU A 298 -2.62 29.39 9.91
N ALA A 299 -3.66 29.97 10.50
CA ALA A 299 -4.10 31.36 10.37
C ALA A 299 -4.47 31.80 8.94
N GLN A 300 -4.68 30.87 8.02
CA GLN A 300 -5.09 31.15 6.65
C GLN A 300 -6.51 30.67 6.38
N GLU A 301 -7.24 31.41 5.54
CA GLU A 301 -8.55 30.98 5.06
C GLU A 301 -8.36 29.85 4.04
N ARG A 302 -9.15 28.79 4.20
CA ARG A 302 -9.08 27.60 3.35
C ARG A 302 -10.47 27.07 3.03
N LEU A 303 -10.63 26.68 1.77
CA LEU A 303 -11.83 26.01 1.29
C LEU A 303 -11.82 24.55 1.75
N THR A 304 -12.93 24.12 2.31
CA THR A 304 -13.08 22.77 2.85
C THR A 304 -14.37 22.12 2.39
N MET A 305 -14.39 20.80 2.41
CA MET A 305 -15.60 19.98 2.43
C MET A 305 -15.75 19.49 3.86
N SER A 306 -16.81 19.91 4.54
CA SER A 306 -17.00 19.62 5.96
C SER A 306 -18.01 18.53 6.21
N CYS A 307 -17.77 17.75 7.25
CA CYS A 307 -18.73 16.89 7.91
C CYS A 307 -18.85 17.34 9.37
N VAL A 308 -19.94 18.04 9.71
CA VAL A 308 -20.24 18.49 11.08
C VAL A 308 -21.28 17.58 11.68
N MET A 309 -20.97 16.95 12.80
CA MET A 309 -21.76 15.89 13.42
C MET A 309 -22.14 16.25 14.85
N GLU A 310 -23.41 16.06 15.21
CA GLU A 310 -23.87 16.05 16.59
C GLU A 310 -23.87 14.62 17.12
N ILE A 311 -23.11 14.39 18.20
CA ILE A 311 -22.85 13.07 18.77
C ILE A 311 -23.35 13.06 20.21
N ASN A 312 -24.22 12.11 20.53
CA ASN A 312 -24.76 12.00 21.89
C ASN A 312 -23.76 11.31 22.85
N ASN A 313 -24.13 11.23 24.13
CA ASN A 313 -23.32 10.58 25.17
C ASN A 313 -23.18 9.04 25.04
N SER A 314 -23.75 8.41 24.00
CA SER A 314 -23.52 7.01 23.65
C SER A 314 -22.63 6.84 22.41
N GLY A 315 -22.02 7.92 21.92
CA GLY A 315 -21.21 7.92 20.69
C GLY A 315 -22.01 7.88 19.40
N LYS A 316 -23.35 7.92 19.48
CA LYS A 316 -24.22 7.85 18.31
C LYS A 316 -24.35 9.22 17.66
N ILE A 317 -24.14 9.25 16.34
CA ILE A 317 -24.38 10.42 15.50
C ILE A 317 -25.89 10.59 15.34
N ILE A 318 -26.44 11.67 15.88
CA ILE A 318 -27.88 11.94 15.87
C ILE A 318 -28.30 12.97 14.81
N ASN A 319 -27.37 13.84 14.41
CA ASN A 319 -27.55 14.81 13.34
C ASN A 319 -26.21 15.07 12.65
N TYR A 320 -26.26 15.47 11.38
CA TYR A 320 -25.05 15.86 10.66
C TYR A 320 -25.36 16.83 9.51
N LYS A 321 -24.34 17.60 9.11
CA LYS A 321 -24.33 18.45 7.93
C LYS A 321 -23.06 18.17 7.13
N ILE A 322 -23.22 17.87 5.84
CA ILE A 322 -22.12 17.66 4.90
C ILE A 322 -22.22 18.70 3.79
N GLY A 323 -21.12 19.37 3.48
CA GLY A 323 -21.08 20.27 2.32
C GLY A 323 -19.86 21.19 2.26
N PRO A 324 -19.76 21.99 1.19
CA PRO A 324 -18.69 22.97 1.01
C PRO A 324 -18.71 24.05 2.08
N SER A 325 -17.52 24.42 2.54
CA SER A 325 -17.32 25.35 3.66
C SER A 325 -16.02 26.12 3.54
N VAL A 326 -15.83 27.09 4.44
CA VAL A 326 -14.58 27.82 4.65
C VAL A 326 -14.21 27.81 6.13
N ILE A 327 -12.93 27.58 6.42
CA ILE A 327 -12.36 27.63 7.77
C ILE A 327 -11.19 28.61 7.82
N LYS A 328 -10.76 28.95 9.04
CA LYS A 328 -9.49 29.60 9.32
C LYS A 328 -8.82 28.92 10.50
N THR A 329 -7.87 28.03 10.22
CA THR A 329 -7.19 27.22 11.23
C THR A 329 -6.55 28.10 12.30
N THR A 330 -6.82 27.82 13.58
CA THR A 330 -6.27 28.56 14.73
C THR A 330 -4.82 28.17 14.99
N TYR A 331 -4.52 26.86 14.99
CA TYR A 331 -3.16 26.33 15.21
C TYR A 331 -2.90 25.11 14.32
N ARG A 332 -1.66 24.98 13.83
CA ARG A 332 -1.11 23.70 13.35
C ARG A 332 -0.47 22.98 14.53
N MET A 333 -1.02 21.85 14.93
CA MET A 333 -0.52 21.07 16.05
C MET A 333 0.23 19.82 15.58
N THR A 334 1.06 19.27 16.46
CA THR A 334 1.70 17.97 16.25
C THR A 334 1.15 16.94 17.23
N TYR A 335 1.14 15.66 16.84
CA TYR A 335 0.71 14.59 17.74
C TYR A 335 1.46 14.60 19.08
N SER A 336 2.79 14.77 19.04
CA SER A 336 3.64 14.91 20.24
C SER A 336 3.17 16.05 21.17
N THR A 337 2.78 17.20 20.61
CA THR A 337 2.30 18.34 21.38
C THR A 337 0.96 18.05 22.03
N VAL A 338 0.00 17.49 21.28
CA VAL A 338 -1.34 17.20 21.79
C VAL A 338 -1.32 16.06 22.81
N ASN A 339 -0.50 15.03 22.61
CA ASN A 339 -0.28 13.96 23.60
C ASN A 339 0.21 14.55 24.94
N LYS A 340 1.15 15.50 24.93
CA LYS A 340 1.58 16.22 26.15
C LYS A 340 0.45 17.04 26.76
N MET A 341 -0.41 17.67 25.96
CA MET A 341 -1.58 18.41 26.46
C MET A 341 -2.61 17.49 27.13
N LEU A 342 -2.79 16.26 26.65
CA LEU A 342 -3.75 15.30 27.20
C LEU A 342 -3.23 14.59 28.47
N ASN A 343 -1.92 14.38 28.58
CA ASN A 343 -1.33 13.60 29.68
C ASN A 343 -0.89 14.45 30.88
N LYS A 344 -1.76 14.54 31.91
CA LYS A 344 -1.58 15.38 33.11
C LYS A 344 -0.32 15.09 33.95
N GLY A 345 0.36 13.96 33.72
CA GLY A 345 1.59 13.57 34.43
C GLY A 345 2.87 13.64 33.59
N GLN A 346 2.78 13.99 32.31
CA GLN A 346 3.92 14.03 31.42
C GLN A 346 4.71 15.34 31.56
N GLU A 347 6.04 15.25 31.44
CA GLU A 347 6.90 16.44 31.39
C GLU A 347 6.48 17.36 30.23
N GLY A 348 6.43 18.66 30.50
CA GLY A 348 5.98 19.69 29.55
C GLY A 348 4.45 19.86 29.45
N HIS A 349 3.62 19.09 30.16
CA HIS A 349 2.16 19.22 30.10
C HIS A 349 1.67 20.66 30.36
N ARG A 350 2.04 21.25 31.51
CA ARG A 350 1.61 22.62 31.88
C ARG A 350 2.09 23.68 30.89
N GLU A 351 3.33 23.56 30.43
CA GLU A 351 3.93 24.46 29.45
C GLU A 351 3.14 24.46 28.13
N ARG A 352 2.71 23.29 27.65
CA ARG A 352 1.90 23.20 26.43
C ARG A 352 0.50 23.80 26.60
N LEU A 353 -0.14 23.63 27.76
CA LEU A 353 -1.42 24.27 28.03
C LEU A 353 -1.31 25.81 28.04
N GLU A 354 -0.23 26.34 28.62
CA GLU A 354 0.05 27.78 28.64
C GLU A 354 0.42 28.32 27.25
N GLN A 355 1.07 27.52 26.40
CA GLN A 355 1.44 27.88 25.04
C GLN A 355 0.23 27.96 24.09
N PHE A 356 -0.77 27.10 24.27
CA PHE A 356 -1.92 26.97 23.37
C PHE A 356 -3.29 27.18 24.07
N PRO A 357 -3.49 28.30 24.78
CA PRO A 357 -4.63 28.48 25.69
C PRO A 357 -5.99 28.43 24.98
N LYS A 358 -6.05 28.81 23.70
CA LYS A 358 -7.32 28.86 22.93
C LYS A 358 -7.93 27.48 22.66
N ILE A 359 -7.12 26.43 22.62
CA ILE A 359 -7.59 25.08 22.25
C ILE A 359 -7.63 24.11 23.44
N VAL A 360 -7.21 24.53 24.65
CA VAL A 360 -7.12 23.65 25.84
C VAL A 360 -8.44 22.93 26.12
N ASP A 361 -9.54 23.68 26.17
CA ASP A 361 -10.86 23.11 26.45
C ASP A 361 -11.32 22.18 25.31
N SER A 362 -11.09 22.58 24.06
CA SER A 362 -11.44 21.77 22.90
C SER A 362 -10.66 20.44 22.85
N VAL A 363 -9.36 20.47 23.15
CA VAL A 363 -8.50 19.27 23.19
C VAL A 363 -8.95 18.32 24.32
N ALA A 364 -9.31 18.86 25.48
CA ALA A 364 -9.86 18.04 26.57
C ALA A 364 -11.17 17.35 26.18
N ILE A 365 -12.10 18.09 25.57
CA ILE A 365 -13.37 17.56 25.06
C ILE A 365 -13.12 16.53 23.94
N ALA A 366 -12.16 16.78 23.07
CA ALA A 366 -11.76 15.85 22.01
C ALA A 366 -11.26 14.52 22.58
N GLY A 367 -10.45 14.56 23.66
CA GLY A 367 -10.02 13.35 24.37
C GLY A 367 -11.19 12.57 24.98
N GLU A 368 -12.18 13.26 25.58
CA GLU A 368 -13.41 12.64 26.10
C GLU A 368 -14.23 11.97 24.98
N LEU A 369 -14.42 12.68 23.87
CA LEU A 369 -15.18 12.19 22.72
C LEU A 369 -14.48 10.99 22.06
N HIS A 370 -13.15 11.02 21.94
CA HIS A 370 -12.38 9.89 21.41
C HIS A 370 -12.60 8.62 22.24
N ALA A 371 -12.46 8.70 23.57
CA ALA A 371 -12.69 7.55 24.44
C ALA A 371 -14.10 6.96 24.28
N LEU A 372 -15.11 7.83 24.13
CA LEU A 372 -16.49 7.42 23.87
C LEU A 372 -16.65 6.69 22.52
N LEU A 373 -16.03 7.23 21.45
CA LEU A 373 -16.10 6.64 20.12
C LEU A 373 -15.30 5.33 20.01
N GLU A 374 -14.16 5.23 20.70
CA GLU A 374 -13.33 4.04 20.78
C GLU A 374 -14.10 2.90 21.46
N GLU A 375 -14.70 3.17 22.63
CA GLU A 375 -15.53 2.19 23.34
C GLU A 375 -16.74 1.74 22.50
N MET A 376 -17.40 2.67 21.81
CA MET A 376 -18.51 2.33 20.91
C MET A 376 -18.06 1.38 19.78
N ARG A 377 -16.89 1.60 19.17
CA ARG A 377 -16.37 0.71 18.12
C ARG A 377 -15.94 -0.64 18.66
N HIS A 378 -15.35 -0.68 19.85
CA HIS A 378 -15.02 -1.91 20.54
C HIS A 378 -16.29 -2.75 20.81
N GLN A 379 -17.34 -2.13 21.33
CA GLN A 379 -18.65 -2.78 21.54
C GLN A 379 -19.32 -3.22 20.24
N ARG A 380 -19.10 -2.49 19.14
CA ARG A 380 -19.57 -2.87 17.79
C ARG A 380 -18.83 -4.07 17.21
N GLY A 381 -17.69 -4.45 17.77
CA GLY A 381 -16.90 -5.58 17.31
C GLY A 381 -15.78 -5.22 16.33
N MET A 382 -15.26 -3.98 16.37
CA MET A 382 -14.05 -3.62 15.62
C MET A 382 -12.92 -4.59 15.98
N ILE A 383 -12.20 -5.05 14.96
CA ILE A 383 -11.03 -5.91 15.13
C ILE A 383 -9.79 -5.02 15.05
N GLU A 384 -9.08 -4.88 16.16
CA GLU A 384 -7.81 -4.15 16.21
C GLU A 384 -6.66 -5.15 16.31
N PHE A 385 -5.67 -4.99 15.43
CA PHE A 385 -4.40 -5.70 15.53
C PHE A 385 -3.36 -4.70 16.03
N ASP A 386 -2.68 -5.03 17.12
CA ASP A 386 -1.53 -4.26 17.59
C ASP A 386 -0.34 -4.54 16.63
N GLU A 387 -0.13 -3.65 15.66
CA GLU A 387 1.02 -3.70 14.76
C GLU A 387 1.99 -2.58 15.13
N SER A 388 3.21 -2.97 15.50
CA SER A 388 4.33 -2.04 15.61
C SER A 388 4.85 -1.74 14.20
N GLU A 389 4.60 -0.53 13.69
CA GLU A 389 5.24 -0.06 12.47
C GLU A 389 6.68 0.38 12.73
N ALA A 390 7.55 0.27 11.72
CA ALA A 390 8.91 0.77 11.79
C ALA A 390 9.01 2.23 11.33
N LYS A 391 9.93 2.99 11.92
CA LYS A 391 10.49 4.20 11.34
C LYS A 391 11.99 3.96 11.17
N VAL A 392 12.43 3.90 9.92
CA VAL A 392 13.86 3.86 9.60
C VAL A 392 14.40 5.29 9.63
N ILE A 393 15.47 5.52 10.38
CA ILE A 393 16.16 6.80 10.49
C ILE A 393 17.35 6.79 9.54
N LEU A 394 17.42 7.81 8.69
CA LEU A 394 18.50 7.97 7.72
C LEU A 394 19.44 9.11 8.14
N ASP A 395 20.71 8.99 7.79
CA ASP A 395 21.67 10.11 7.87
C ASP A 395 21.56 11.06 6.66
N GLU A 396 22.39 12.11 6.64
CA GLU A 396 22.43 13.09 5.54
C GLU A 396 22.82 12.47 4.18
N LYS A 397 23.42 11.28 4.18
CA LYS A 397 23.80 10.53 2.97
C LYS A 397 22.73 9.50 2.57
N GLY A 398 21.59 9.47 3.25
CA GLY A 398 20.49 8.55 2.98
C GLY A 398 20.77 7.12 3.43
N HIS A 399 21.77 6.90 4.29
CA HIS A 399 22.11 5.60 4.85
C HIS A 399 21.31 5.33 6.13
N ALA A 400 20.80 4.11 6.29
CA ALA A 400 19.98 3.73 7.45
C ALA A 400 20.83 3.53 8.72
N ILE A 401 20.68 4.45 9.68
CA ILE A 401 21.46 4.46 10.93
C ILE A 401 20.70 3.92 12.14
N ASP A 402 19.36 3.84 12.06
CA ASP A 402 18.53 3.28 13.13
C ASP A 402 17.19 2.78 12.60
N VAL A 403 16.57 1.85 13.32
CA VAL A 403 15.19 1.38 13.08
C VAL A 403 14.46 1.39 14.41
N VAL A 404 13.44 2.24 14.53
CA VAL A 404 12.67 2.40 15.77
C VAL A 404 11.20 2.04 15.54
N LYS A 405 10.50 1.59 16.58
CA LYS A 405 9.05 1.42 16.52
C LYS A 405 8.37 2.78 16.47
N ARG A 406 7.36 2.93 15.62
CA ARG A 406 6.44 4.06 15.69
C ARG A 406 5.53 3.87 16.88
N GLU A 407 5.47 4.87 17.74
CA GLU A 407 4.52 4.91 18.85
C GLU A 407 3.23 5.60 18.40
N ARG A 408 2.08 5.03 18.78
CA ARG A 408 0.74 5.59 18.53
C ARG A 408 0.15 6.06 19.86
N GLY A 409 0.20 7.36 20.10
CA GLY A 409 -0.38 8.01 21.28
C GLY A 409 -1.90 8.21 21.19
N THR A 410 -2.46 8.88 22.19
CA THR A 410 -3.90 9.19 22.24
C THR A 410 -4.29 10.18 21.14
N ALA A 411 -3.44 11.14 20.79
CA ALA A 411 -3.73 12.14 19.76
C ALA A 411 -3.91 11.49 18.37
N GLU A 412 -3.07 10.52 18.03
CA GLU A 412 -3.14 9.73 16.80
C GLU A 412 -4.45 8.95 16.73
N ARG A 413 -4.79 8.20 17.80
CA ARG A 413 -6.05 7.45 17.89
C ARG A 413 -7.29 8.33 17.89
N MET A 414 -7.18 9.53 18.46
CA MET A 414 -8.23 10.53 18.50
C MET A 414 -8.56 11.06 17.10
N ILE A 415 -7.55 11.50 16.34
CA ILE A 415 -7.75 11.93 14.95
C ILE A 415 -8.34 10.79 14.11
N GLU A 416 -7.80 9.57 14.24
CA GLU A 416 -8.36 8.40 13.56
C GLU A 416 -9.84 8.20 13.89
N SER A 417 -10.23 8.31 15.17
CA SER A 417 -11.62 8.17 15.60
C SER A 417 -12.55 9.19 14.93
N PHE A 418 -12.08 10.43 14.76
CA PHE A 418 -12.86 11.49 14.14
C PHE A 418 -12.96 11.31 12.63
N MET A 419 -11.86 10.90 11.98
CA MET A 419 -11.86 10.57 10.56
C MET A 419 -12.77 9.38 10.26
N LEU A 420 -12.77 8.34 11.10
CA LEU A 420 -13.68 7.20 11.00
C LEU A 420 -15.15 7.66 11.10
N ALA A 421 -15.49 8.51 12.06
CA ALA A 421 -16.85 9.04 12.22
C ALA A 421 -17.31 9.83 10.99
N ALA A 422 -16.45 10.68 10.42
CA ALA A 422 -16.76 11.43 9.21
C ALA A 422 -16.93 10.51 7.99
N ASN A 423 -16.02 9.54 7.80
CA ASN A 423 -16.06 8.55 6.73
C ASN A 423 -17.35 7.72 6.75
N GLU A 424 -17.74 7.19 7.92
CA GLU A 424 -18.99 6.44 8.09
C GLU A 424 -20.22 7.32 7.82
N THR A 425 -20.21 8.58 8.28
CA THR A 425 -21.32 9.51 8.07
C THR A 425 -21.53 9.87 6.61
N VAL A 426 -20.43 10.14 5.88
CA VAL A 426 -20.49 10.42 4.45
C VAL A 426 -20.99 9.21 3.67
N ALA A 427 -20.47 8.00 3.96
CA ALA A 427 -20.95 6.78 3.34
C ALA A 427 -22.45 6.55 3.58
N LEU A 428 -22.90 6.73 4.83
CA LEU A 428 -24.31 6.61 5.21
C LEU A 428 -25.20 7.63 4.47
N ASP A 429 -24.73 8.85 4.26
CA ASP A 429 -25.48 9.89 3.56
C ASP A 429 -25.74 9.52 2.08
N PHE A 430 -24.72 9.06 1.36
CA PHE A 430 -24.86 8.54 -0.01
C PHE A 430 -25.86 7.38 -0.07
N GLN A 431 -25.78 6.45 0.89
CA GLN A 431 -26.68 5.30 0.97
C GLN A 431 -28.12 5.69 1.23
N LYS A 432 -28.38 6.54 2.23
CA LYS A 432 -29.72 7.06 2.56
C LYS A 432 -30.35 7.77 1.36
N LYS A 433 -29.55 8.54 0.62
CA LYS A 433 -30.01 9.29 -0.56
C LYS A 433 -30.05 8.45 -1.85
N LYS A 434 -29.60 7.19 -1.82
CA LYS A 434 -29.47 6.29 -2.98
C LYS A 434 -28.72 6.96 -4.13
N LEU A 435 -27.54 7.48 -3.80
CA LEU A 435 -26.64 8.15 -4.72
C LEU A 435 -25.44 7.22 -4.99
N PRO A 436 -25.08 6.98 -6.27
CA PRO A 436 -23.86 6.26 -6.62
C PRO A 436 -22.63 6.94 -6.00
N SER A 437 -21.72 6.16 -5.45
CA SER A 437 -20.47 6.65 -4.86
C SER A 437 -19.44 5.53 -4.77
N LEU A 438 -18.23 5.86 -4.33
CA LEU A 438 -17.19 4.90 -3.97
C LEU A 438 -17.31 4.53 -2.49
N TYR A 439 -17.01 3.28 -2.19
CA TYR A 439 -16.95 2.71 -0.85
C TYR A 439 -15.60 2.05 -0.64
N ARG A 440 -15.17 2.02 0.61
CA ARG A 440 -14.00 1.26 1.04
C ARG A 440 -14.51 -0.01 1.71
N VAL A 441 -14.44 -1.12 0.98
CA VAL A 441 -15.01 -2.39 1.42
C VAL A 441 -13.93 -3.33 1.91
N HIS A 442 -14.28 -4.15 2.89
CA HIS A 442 -13.42 -5.19 3.43
C HIS A 442 -14.30 -6.42 3.70
N ASP A 443 -14.14 -7.45 2.87
CA ASP A 443 -14.93 -8.67 2.95
C ASP A 443 -14.60 -9.50 4.20
N LYS A 444 -15.48 -10.46 4.50
CA LYS A 444 -15.26 -11.44 5.57
C LYS A 444 -13.96 -12.24 5.36
N PRO A 445 -13.45 -12.90 6.42
CA PRO A 445 -12.31 -13.80 6.29
C PRO A 445 -12.53 -14.89 5.25
N LYS A 446 -11.45 -15.30 4.58
CA LYS A 446 -11.45 -16.37 3.58
C LYS A 446 -11.84 -17.69 4.24
N GLU A 447 -12.99 -18.24 3.84
CA GLU A 447 -13.63 -19.40 4.50
C GLU A 447 -12.68 -20.57 4.78
N LYS A 448 -11.89 -20.99 3.78
CA LYS A 448 -10.94 -22.11 3.94
C LYS A 448 -9.81 -21.82 4.92
N ALA A 449 -9.30 -20.58 4.94
CA ALA A 449 -8.24 -20.19 5.86
C ALA A 449 -8.79 -20.06 7.29
N PHE A 450 -10.00 -19.51 7.42
CA PHE A 450 -10.70 -19.39 8.69
C PHE A 450 -11.08 -20.75 9.29
N ALA A 451 -11.52 -21.72 8.47
CA ALA A 451 -11.79 -23.08 8.93
C ALA A 451 -10.56 -23.75 9.56
N LYS A 452 -9.39 -23.60 8.92
CA LYS A 452 -8.12 -24.10 9.48
C LYS A 452 -7.74 -23.41 10.79
N LEU A 453 -8.00 -22.10 10.91
CA LEU A 453 -7.79 -21.39 12.17
C LEU A 453 -8.70 -21.92 13.27
N MET A 454 -9.98 -22.22 12.97
CA MET A 454 -10.90 -22.79 13.95
C MET A 454 -10.42 -24.17 14.44
N GLU A 455 -9.92 -25.02 13.54
CA GLU A 455 -9.31 -26.31 13.90
C GLU A 455 -8.11 -26.12 14.82
N LYS A 456 -7.14 -25.26 14.43
CA LYS A 456 -5.95 -24.97 15.24
C LYS A 456 -6.29 -24.32 16.59
N ALA A 457 -7.29 -23.46 16.63
CA ALA A 457 -7.79 -22.86 17.88
C ALA A 457 -8.35 -23.93 18.81
N ALA A 458 -9.17 -24.85 18.29
CA ALA A 458 -9.75 -25.95 19.06
C ALA A 458 -8.68 -26.90 19.60
N ASP A 459 -7.67 -27.24 18.79
CA ASP A 459 -6.55 -28.09 19.21
C ASP A 459 -5.72 -27.44 20.32
N ALA A 460 -5.59 -26.10 20.29
CA ALA A 460 -4.97 -25.31 21.34
C ALA A 460 -5.88 -25.05 22.56
N GLY A 461 -7.13 -25.53 22.54
CA GLY A 461 -8.09 -25.42 23.64
C GLY A 461 -8.92 -24.13 23.67
N PHE A 462 -8.93 -23.35 22.59
CA PHE A 462 -9.67 -22.09 22.45
C PHE A 462 -10.94 -22.24 21.63
N SER A 463 -11.93 -21.37 21.88
CA SER A 463 -13.21 -21.41 21.17
C SER A 463 -13.28 -20.32 20.11
N LEU A 464 -13.25 -20.73 18.83
CA LEU A 464 -13.58 -19.86 17.69
C LEU A 464 -14.74 -20.50 16.90
N SER A 465 -15.97 -20.10 17.21
CA SER A 465 -17.17 -20.78 16.69
C SER A 465 -17.61 -20.32 15.30
N SER A 466 -17.26 -19.09 14.92
CA SER A 466 -17.67 -18.47 13.67
C SER A 466 -16.81 -17.25 13.34
N ASN A 467 -17.01 -16.68 12.15
CA ASN A 467 -16.40 -15.42 11.74
C ASN A 467 -17.24 -14.19 12.11
N SER A 468 -18.18 -14.30 13.06
CA SER A 468 -18.85 -13.11 13.60
C SER A 468 -17.85 -12.25 14.38
N HIS A 469 -18.08 -10.94 14.41
CA HIS A 469 -17.22 -10.01 15.15
C HIS A 469 -17.13 -10.37 16.63
N GLU A 470 -18.24 -10.79 17.24
CA GLU A 470 -18.30 -11.19 18.64
C GLU A 470 -17.46 -12.45 18.90
N ALA A 471 -17.53 -13.45 18.02
CA ALA A 471 -16.75 -14.67 18.15
C ALA A 471 -15.25 -14.40 17.97
N VAL A 472 -14.89 -13.54 17.02
CA VAL A 472 -13.49 -13.15 16.78
C VAL A 472 -12.93 -12.32 17.94
N ASN A 473 -13.69 -11.36 18.48
CA ASN A 473 -13.24 -10.55 19.61
C ASN A 473 -13.17 -11.37 20.91
N TYR A 474 -14.13 -12.26 21.15
CA TYR A 474 -14.04 -13.21 22.26
C TYR A 474 -12.77 -14.05 22.15
N PHE A 475 -12.50 -14.62 20.96
CA PHE A 475 -11.30 -15.39 20.71
C PHE A 475 -10.02 -14.57 20.91
N ALA A 476 -9.97 -13.33 20.41
CA ALA A 476 -8.82 -12.44 20.58
C ALA A 476 -8.52 -12.14 22.06
N GLU A 477 -9.56 -11.90 22.87
CA GLU A 477 -9.41 -11.70 24.31
C GLU A 477 -9.07 -13.01 25.05
N GLU A 478 -9.57 -14.16 24.60
CA GLU A 478 -9.28 -15.49 25.19
C GLU A 478 -7.81 -15.90 24.99
N ILE A 479 -7.22 -15.60 23.83
CA ILE A 479 -5.81 -15.94 23.53
C ILE A 479 -4.82 -14.95 24.14
N LYS A 480 -5.27 -13.78 24.60
CA LYS A 480 -4.42 -12.70 25.11
C LYS A 480 -3.67 -13.10 26.37
N GLY A 481 -2.36 -12.84 26.40
CA GLY A 481 -1.46 -13.23 27.49
C GLY A 481 -1.13 -14.73 27.53
N THR A 482 -1.65 -15.54 26.60
CA THR A 482 -1.35 -16.97 26.51
C THR A 482 -0.11 -17.22 25.66
N ALA A 483 0.46 -18.42 25.76
CA ALA A 483 1.57 -18.85 24.89
C ALA A 483 1.19 -18.89 23.39
N PHE A 484 -0.10 -18.88 23.06
CA PHE A 484 -0.60 -18.97 21.69
C PHE A 484 -0.99 -17.62 21.08
N GLU A 485 -1.00 -16.53 21.86
CA GLU A 485 -1.46 -15.19 21.44
C GLU A 485 -0.86 -14.77 20.10
N LYS A 486 0.48 -14.80 19.99
CA LYS A 486 1.20 -14.37 18.79
C LYS A 486 0.83 -15.21 17.58
N THR A 487 0.82 -16.54 17.74
CA THR A 487 0.59 -17.50 16.66
C THR A 487 -0.83 -17.42 16.13
N LEU A 488 -1.82 -17.42 17.03
CA LEU A 488 -3.23 -17.39 16.66
C LEU A 488 -3.66 -16.01 16.14
N THR A 489 -3.11 -14.91 16.69
CA THR A 489 -3.32 -13.56 16.14
C THR A 489 -2.74 -13.42 14.74
N TYR A 490 -1.52 -13.94 14.50
CA TYR A 490 -0.91 -13.96 13.17
C TYR A 490 -1.79 -14.74 12.18
N GLN A 491 -2.23 -15.94 12.55
CA GLN A 491 -3.08 -16.76 11.68
C GLN A 491 -4.42 -16.08 11.39
N LEU A 492 -5.09 -15.53 12.41
CA LEU A 492 -6.32 -14.75 12.27
C LEU A 492 -6.17 -13.63 11.23
N ARG A 493 -5.11 -12.83 11.33
CA ARG A 493 -4.80 -11.78 10.36
C ARG A 493 -4.66 -12.32 8.94
N HIS A 494 -4.00 -13.46 8.77
CA HIS A 494 -3.82 -14.10 7.46
C HIS A 494 -5.10 -14.73 6.88
N THR A 495 -6.15 -14.87 7.69
CA THR A 495 -7.48 -15.23 7.19
C THR A 495 -8.23 -14.05 6.60
N MET A 496 -7.87 -12.81 6.97
CA MET A 496 -8.59 -11.60 6.55
C MET A 496 -8.47 -11.34 5.04
N SER A 497 -9.48 -10.65 4.52
CA SER A 497 -9.48 -10.17 3.14
C SER A 497 -8.70 -8.86 3.03
N THR A 498 -8.26 -8.49 1.83
CA THR A 498 -7.67 -7.17 1.60
C THR A 498 -8.78 -6.17 1.36
N ALA A 499 -8.74 -5.01 2.01
CA ALA A 499 -9.68 -3.94 1.75
C ALA A 499 -9.42 -3.31 0.38
N LEU A 500 -10.47 -2.89 -0.32
CA LEU A 500 -10.40 -2.33 -1.67
C LEU A 500 -11.47 -1.25 -1.89
N TYR A 501 -11.32 -0.48 -2.96
CA TYR A 501 -12.36 0.46 -3.40
C TYR A 501 -13.38 -0.27 -4.27
N SER A 502 -14.68 0.01 -4.06
CA SER A 502 -15.77 -0.51 -4.88
C SER A 502 -16.90 0.50 -5.02
N GLU A 503 -17.61 0.44 -6.14
CA GLU A 503 -18.90 1.09 -6.37
C GLU A 503 -20.05 0.43 -5.56
N LYS A 504 -19.83 -0.80 -5.09
CA LYS A 504 -20.80 -1.54 -4.28
C LYS A 504 -20.45 -1.40 -2.81
N ASN A 505 -21.42 -0.95 -2.04
CA ASN A 505 -21.33 -0.94 -0.59
C ASN A 505 -21.73 -2.32 -0.03
N THR A 506 -20.74 -3.11 0.39
CA THR A 506 -20.99 -4.40 1.04
C THR A 506 -20.91 -4.25 2.55
N GLN A 507 -19.71 -3.99 3.06
CA GLN A 507 -19.38 -3.69 4.46
C GLN A 507 -17.87 -3.45 4.58
N HIS A 508 -17.42 -2.98 5.74
CA HIS A 508 -16.02 -3.04 6.14
C HIS A 508 -15.83 -3.95 7.36
N TYR A 509 -15.51 -5.22 7.12
CA TYR A 509 -15.44 -6.27 8.15
C TYR A 509 -14.52 -5.88 9.32
N GLY A 510 -13.27 -5.51 9.08
CA GLY A 510 -12.34 -5.17 10.17
C GLY A 510 -12.78 -3.99 11.05
N LEU A 511 -13.58 -3.06 10.52
CA LEU A 511 -14.09 -1.90 11.27
C LEU A 511 -15.47 -2.16 11.90
N ALA A 512 -16.05 -3.34 11.64
CA ALA A 512 -17.44 -3.66 11.94
C ALA A 512 -18.43 -2.59 11.44
N ALA A 513 -18.13 -1.94 10.31
CA ALA A 513 -18.94 -0.86 9.74
C ALA A 513 -19.78 -1.39 8.56
N THR A 514 -21.05 -1.00 8.51
CA THR A 514 -21.96 -1.35 7.39
C THR A 514 -21.72 -0.48 6.17
N ASP A 515 -21.42 0.80 6.39
CA ASP A 515 -21.25 1.82 5.36
C ASP A 515 -19.94 2.53 5.65
N TYR A 516 -18.97 2.41 4.74
CA TYR A 516 -17.66 3.04 4.92
C TYR A 516 -17.09 3.51 3.58
N THR A 517 -16.54 4.72 3.57
CA THR A 517 -15.85 5.32 2.43
C THR A 517 -14.65 6.11 2.91
N HIS A 518 -13.68 6.36 2.05
CA HIS A 518 -12.63 7.33 2.34
C HIS A 518 -13.06 8.71 1.85
N PHE A 519 -13.10 9.66 2.77
CA PHE A 519 -13.47 11.06 2.52
C PHE A 519 -12.38 12.04 3.00
N THR A 520 -11.53 11.62 3.92
CA THR A 520 -10.71 12.49 4.76
C THR A 520 -9.29 12.75 4.27
N SER A 521 -8.90 12.32 3.07
CA SER A 521 -7.55 12.58 2.55
C SER A 521 -7.46 12.78 1.02
N PRO A 522 -8.21 13.75 0.44
CA PRO A 522 -8.25 14.00 -1.00
C PRO A 522 -6.95 14.58 -1.58
N ILE A 523 -6.01 15.08 -0.76
CA ILE A 523 -4.69 15.52 -1.27
C ILE A 523 -3.87 14.33 -1.76
N ARG A 524 -4.05 13.17 -1.13
CA ARG A 524 -3.22 11.97 -1.32
C ARG A 524 -3.98 10.73 -1.79
N ARG A 525 -5.31 10.79 -1.91
CA ARG A 525 -6.16 9.69 -2.40
C ARG A 525 -7.21 10.20 -3.39
N TYR A 526 -7.18 9.67 -4.60
CA TYR A 526 -8.14 10.00 -5.65
C TYR A 526 -9.58 9.55 -5.34
N PRO A 527 -9.84 8.41 -4.67
CA PRO A 527 -11.19 8.06 -4.23
C PRO A 527 -11.86 9.14 -3.38
N ASP A 528 -11.13 9.74 -2.44
CA ASP A 528 -11.62 10.86 -1.61
C ASP A 528 -11.93 12.09 -2.47
N LEU A 529 -11.08 12.41 -3.45
CA LEU A 529 -11.33 13.49 -4.42
C LEU A 529 -12.64 13.27 -5.17
N ILE A 530 -12.91 12.03 -5.59
CA ILE A 530 -14.16 11.66 -6.28
C ILE A 530 -15.35 11.79 -5.34
N VAL A 531 -15.23 11.33 -4.09
CA VAL A 531 -16.28 11.53 -3.07
C VAL A 531 -16.60 13.01 -2.89
N HIS A 532 -15.59 13.88 -2.82
CA HIS A 532 -15.78 15.34 -2.74
C HIS A 532 -16.46 15.91 -3.99
N ARG A 533 -16.05 15.48 -5.19
CA ARG A 533 -16.67 15.87 -6.46
C ARG A 533 -18.16 15.52 -6.49
N LEU A 534 -18.52 14.32 -6.01
CA LEU A 534 -19.91 13.88 -5.90
C LEU A 534 -20.71 14.70 -4.87
N LEU A 535 -20.09 15.10 -3.76
CA LEU A 535 -20.71 15.97 -2.75
C LEU A 535 -20.97 17.39 -3.29
N HIS A 536 -20.14 17.90 -4.20
CA HIS A 536 -20.42 19.15 -4.93
C HIS A 536 -21.52 18.98 -5.99
N LEU A 537 -21.56 17.84 -6.66
CA LEU A 537 -22.44 17.58 -7.80
C LEU A 537 -23.90 17.36 -7.37
N TYR A 538 -24.16 16.41 -6.47
CA TYR A 538 -25.52 15.93 -6.21
C TYR A 538 -26.48 16.95 -5.59
N PRO A 539 -26.03 17.96 -4.82
CA PRO A 539 -26.90 19.07 -4.43
C PRO A 539 -27.43 19.87 -5.64
N LYS A 540 -26.66 19.94 -6.74
CA LYS A 540 -27.02 20.67 -7.96
C LYS A 540 -27.75 19.78 -8.97
N ASP A 541 -27.29 18.55 -9.15
CA ASP A 541 -27.87 17.58 -10.08
C ASP A 541 -27.75 16.15 -9.57
N HIS A 542 -28.91 15.57 -9.22
CA HIS A 542 -29.06 14.16 -8.86
C HIS A 542 -30.12 13.49 -9.75
N SER A 543 -30.24 13.93 -11.01
CA SER A 543 -31.13 13.33 -11.99
C SER A 543 -30.76 11.88 -12.29
N ASN A 544 -31.71 11.08 -12.78
CA ASN A 544 -31.45 9.68 -13.14
C ASN A 544 -30.34 9.57 -14.19
N ARG A 545 -30.26 10.51 -15.14
CA ARG A 545 -29.19 10.55 -16.14
C ARG A 545 -27.82 10.63 -15.46
N THR A 546 -27.65 11.58 -14.56
CA THR A 546 -26.39 11.82 -13.84
C THR A 546 -26.03 10.65 -12.93
N LYS A 547 -27.02 10.00 -12.31
CA LYS A 547 -26.79 8.76 -11.54
C LYS A 547 -26.31 7.61 -12.43
N GLU A 548 -26.92 7.40 -13.60
CA GLU A 548 -26.49 6.32 -14.50
C GLU A 548 -25.10 6.57 -15.08
N GLU A 549 -24.77 7.82 -15.42
CA GLU A 549 -23.42 8.19 -15.87
C GLU A 549 -22.35 7.84 -14.83
N TRP A 550 -22.58 8.18 -13.56
CA TRP A 550 -21.61 7.85 -12.51
C TRP A 550 -21.55 6.35 -12.21
N LYS A 551 -22.66 5.61 -12.32
CA LYS A 551 -22.62 4.15 -12.20
C LYS A 551 -21.73 3.48 -13.26
N GLU A 552 -21.62 4.09 -14.45
CA GLU A 552 -20.75 3.61 -15.51
C GLU A 552 -19.26 3.93 -15.25
N ARG A 553 -18.97 5.12 -14.70
CA ARG A 553 -17.59 5.59 -14.42
C ARG A 553 -16.96 4.96 -13.17
N LEU A 554 -17.73 4.79 -12.09
CA LEU A 554 -17.20 4.40 -10.78
C LEU A 554 -16.44 3.05 -10.76
N PRO A 555 -16.86 1.99 -11.49
CA PRO A 555 -16.13 0.71 -11.49
C PRO A 555 -14.67 0.82 -11.96
N GLU A 556 -14.40 1.63 -12.99
CA GLU A 556 -13.05 1.84 -13.49
C GLU A 556 -12.20 2.61 -12.46
N ILE A 557 -12.78 3.64 -11.85
CA ILE A 557 -12.12 4.42 -10.80
C ILE A 557 -11.78 3.55 -9.58
N ALA A 558 -12.72 2.72 -9.15
CA ALA A 558 -12.53 1.80 -8.03
C ALA A 558 -11.39 0.81 -8.31
N LYS A 559 -11.38 0.23 -9.51
CA LYS A 559 -10.33 -0.70 -9.95
C LYS A 559 -8.97 -0.02 -10.01
N GLN A 560 -8.86 1.10 -10.72
CA GLN A 560 -7.61 1.86 -10.84
C GLN A 560 -7.06 2.21 -9.46
N SER A 561 -7.90 2.80 -8.59
CA SER A 561 -7.47 3.21 -7.25
C SER A 561 -6.97 2.05 -6.40
N SER A 562 -7.63 0.89 -6.46
CA SER A 562 -7.21 -0.31 -5.75
C SER A 562 -5.89 -0.88 -6.30
N ASP A 563 -5.72 -0.90 -7.63
CA ASP A 563 -4.50 -1.37 -8.28
C ASP A 563 -3.30 -0.46 -7.93
N MET A 564 -3.51 0.86 -7.89
CA MET A 564 -2.46 1.82 -7.54
C MET A 564 -2.09 1.77 -6.07
N GLU A 565 -3.08 1.65 -5.17
CA GLU A 565 -2.85 1.48 -3.74
C GLU A 565 -2.03 0.22 -3.46
N HIS A 566 -2.42 -0.92 -4.04
CA HIS A 566 -1.66 -2.16 -3.88
C HIS A 566 -0.20 -1.98 -4.34
N ARG A 567 -0.01 -1.31 -5.48
CA ARG A 567 1.33 -1.02 -6.00
C ARG A 567 2.13 -0.08 -5.08
N ALA A 568 1.51 0.95 -4.51
CA ALA A 568 2.14 1.85 -3.54
C ALA A 568 2.61 1.06 -2.31
N VAL A 569 1.70 0.32 -1.66
CA VAL A 569 2.00 -0.49 -0.46
C VAL A 569 3.12 -1.50 -0.71
N VAL A 570 3.11 -2.19 -1.85
CA VAL A 570 4.20 -3.11 -2.21
C VAL A 570 5.52 -2.37 -2.38
N THR A 571 5.51 -1.19 -3.00
CA THR A 571 6.72 -0.38 -3.19
C THR A 571 7.29 0.10 -1.86
N GLU A 572 6.45 0.61 -0.97
CA GLU A 572 6.83 1.05 0.37
C GLU A 572 7.45 -0.09 1.18
N ARG A 573 6.85 -1.29 1.15
CA ARG A 573 7.40 -2.49 1.80
C ARG A 573 8.76 -2.92 1.23
N ILE A 574 8.96 -2.82 -0.08
CA ILE A 574 10.25 -3.13 -0.71
C ILE A 574 11.32 -2.15 -0.22
N VAL A 575 11.00 -0.86 -0.17
CA VAL A 575 11.95 0.17 0.29
C VAL A 575 12.25 0.02 1.78
N ASP A 576 11.23 -0.23 2.62
CA ASP A 576 11.41 -0.48 4.05
C ASP A 576 12.30 -1.71 4.28
N ALA A 577 12.04 -2.83 3.60
CA ALA A 577 12.87 -4.02 3.68
C ALA A 577 14.31 -3.77 3.18
N MET A 578 14.48 -3.00 2.10
CA MET A 578 15.78 -2.60 1.57
C MET A 578 16.57 -1.79 2.61
N LYS A 579 15.94 -0.80 3.25
CA LYS A 579 16.59 0.08 4.23
C LYS A 579 16.83 -0.61 5.58
N LYS A 580 15.94 -1.50 6.03
CA LYS A 580 16.20 -2.39 7.16
C LYS A 580 17.37 -3.33 6.90
N ALA A 581 17.45 -3.90 5.69
CA ALA A 581 18.57 -4.74 5.31
C ALA A 581 19.88 -3.94 5.21
N GLU A 582 19.86 -2.69 4.74
CA GLU A 582 21.00 -1.76 4.77
C GLU A 582 21.50 -1.54 6.19
N TYR A 583 20.60 -1.19 7.12
CA TYR A 583 20.92 -1.06 8.55
C TYR A 583 21.61 -2.33 9.07
N MET A 584 21.04 -3.51 8.80
CA MET A 584 21.62 -4.78 9.26
C MET A 584 22.98 -5.15 8.64
N GLN A 585 23.44 -4.48 7.58
CA GLN A 585 24.80 -4.71 7.05
C GLN A 585 25.87 -4.29 8.06
N ASP A 586 25.60 -3.25 8.84
CA ASP A 586 26.53 -2.74 9.85
C ASP A 586 26.44 -3.50 11.19
N HIS A 587 25.41 -4.34 11.34
CA HIS A 587 25.16 -5.17 12.53
C HIS A 587 25.47 -6.66 12.31
N ILE A 588 26.21 -7.01 11.25
CA ILE A 588 26.64 -8.40 11.01
C ILE A 588 27.54 -8.87 12.16
N GLY A 589 27.25 -10.05 12.70
CA GLY A 589 27.95 -10.67 13.82
C GLY A 589 27.34 -10.38 15.19
N GLU A 590 26.43 -9.41 15.28
CA GLU A 590 25.74 -9.08 16.53
C GLU A 590 24.65 -10.11 16.88
N VAL A 591 24.30 -10.15 18.16
CA VAL A 591 23.37 -11.13 18.74
C VAL A 591 22.11 -10.45 19.22
N TYR A 592 20.97 -11.01 18.83
CA TYR A 592 19.64 -10.49 19.16
C TYR A 592 18.75 -11.59 19.74
N SER A 593 17.77 -11.18 20.53
CA SER A 593 16.58 -11.98 20.79
C SER A 593 15.55 -11.71 19.70
N ALA A 594 15.05 -12.75 19.07
CA ALA A 594 14.10 -12.65 17.97
C ALA A 594 12.93 -13.61 18.16
N THR A 595 11.73 -13.18 17.75
CA THR A 595 10.53 -14.00 17.80
C THR A 595 10.31 -14.71 16.46
N VAL A 596 9.98 -16.00 16.47
CA VAL A 596 9.55 -16.73 15.27
C VAL A 596 8.20 -16.20 14.80
N THR A 597 8.15 -15.56 13.64
CA THR A 597 6.91 -15.02 13.03
C THR A 597 6.36 -15.90 11.92
N GLY A 598 7.13 -16.89 11.45
CA GLY A 598 6.70 -17.82 10.43
C GLY A 598 7.55 -19.08 10.40
N VAL A 599 6.92 -20.23 10.13
CA VAL A 599 7.61 -21.51 9.97
C VAL A 599 7.34 -22.00 8.54
N GLN A 600 8.40 -22.40 7.84
CA GLN A 600 8.33 -23.02 6.52
C GLN A 600 9.29 -24.20 6.45
N LYS A 601 9.06 -25.14 5.53
CA LYS A 601 9.93 -26.31 5.31
C LYS A 601 11.43 -26.00 5.16
N PHE A 602 11.77 -24.78 4.75
CA PHE A 602 13.15 -24.34 4.51
C PHE A 602 13.77 -23.50 5.65
N GLY A 603 13.00 -23.13 6.69
CA GLY A 603 13.51 -22.30 7.77
C GLY A 603 12.43 -21.59 8.61
N LEU A 604 12.91 -20.75 9.52
CA LEU A 604 12.12 -19.91 10.43
C LEU A 604 12.26 -18.44 10.04
N PHE A 605 11.14 -17.76 9.82
CA PHE A 605 11.10 -16.31 9.76
C PHE A 605 11.16 -15.75 11.18
N MET A 606 12.08 -14.82 11.40
CA MET A 606 12.36 -14.21 12.68
C MET A 606 12.11 -12.71 12.60
N GLU A 607 11.58 -12.14 13.68
CA GLU A 607 11.41 -10.69 13.84
C GLU A 607 12.14 -10.23 15.11
N LEU A 608 12.99 -9.22 14.95
CA LEU A 608 13.65 -8.52 16.04
C LEU A 608 12.67 -7.57 16.74
N ASP A 609 13.02 -7.14 17.96
CA ASP A 609 12.19 -6.16 18.67
C ASP A 609 11.98 -4.89 17.83
N ASN A 610 13.01 -4.38 17.16
CA ASN A 610 12.88 -3.21 16.29
C ASN A 610 12.18 -3.46 14.94
N THR A 611 11.43 -4.56 14.78
CA THR A 611 10.64 -4.95 13.59
C THR A 611 11.46 -5.39 12.36
N VAL A 612 12.78 -5.49 12.47
CA VAL A 612 13.60 -6.07 11.41
C VAL A 612 13.27 -7.56 11.29
N GLN A 613 12.99 -8.00 10.06
CA GLN A 613 12.68 -9.40 9.76
C GLN A 613 13.84 -10.07 9.01
N GLY A 614 14.02 -11.36 9.27
CA GLY A 614 15.01 -12.18 8.58
C GLY A 614 14.69 -13.67 8.66
N LEU A 615 15.59 -14.50 8.12
CA LEU A 615 15.39 -15.95 7.97
C LEU A 615 16.51 -16.74 8.62
N ILE A 616 16.18 -17.69 9.50
CA ILE A 616 17.07 -18.79 9.85
C ILE A 616 16.75 -19.97 8.92
N ARG A 617 17.70 -20.36 8.07
CA ARG A 617 17.55 -21.56 7.25
C ARG A 617 17.70 -22.80 8.13
N THR A 618 17.07 -23.92 7.74
CA THR A 618 17.14 -25.18 8.52
C THR A 618 18.58 -25.61 8.85
N VAL A 619 19.54 -25.34 7.96
CA VAL A 619 20.96 -25.66 8.16
C VAL A 619 21.66 -24.81 9.24
N ASN A 620 21.06 -23.68 9.62
CA ASN A 620 21.56 -22.76 10.63
C ASN A 620 20.74 -22.85 11.95
N LEU A 621 19.87 -23.85 12.08
CA LEU A 621 19.21 -24.17 13.33
C LEU A 621 20.11 -25.06 14.17
N HIS A 622 20.14 -24.80 15.47
CA HIS A 622 21.02 -25.50 16.40
C HIS A 622 20.22 -25.99 17.61
N THR A 623 20.23 -27.30 17.82
CA THR A 623 19.54 -27.95 18.94
C THR A 623 20.45 -28.24 20.14
N GLY A 624 21.76 -28.05 20.00
CA GLY A 624 22.77 -28.30 21.04
C GLY A 624 23.48 -29.64 20.87
N VAL A 625 23.01 -30.45 19.94
CA VAL A 625 23.60 -31.74 19.57
C VAL A 625 23.60 -31.89 18.05
N GLU A 626 24.47 -32.75 17.53
CA GLU A 626 24.44 -33.09 16.12
C GLU A 626 23.27 -34.04 15.82
N GLU A 627 22.24 -33.50 15.16
CA GLU A 627 21.02 -34.23 14.80
C GLU A 627 20.35 -33.71 13.54
N ALA A 628 19.40 -34.51 13.02
CA ALA A 628 18.48 -34.06 12.00
C ALA A 628 17.30 -33.34 12.64
N ILE A 629 16.92 -32.20 12.06
CA ILE A 629 15.73 -31.44 12.40
C ILE A 629 14.69 -31.71 11.31
N GLU A 630 13.55 -32.27 11.67
CA GLU A 630 12.47 -32.60 10.75
C GLU A 630 11.35 -31.56 10.82
N PHE A 631 10.76 -31.24 9.67
CA PHE A 631 9.58 -30.40 9.59
C PHE A 631 8.32 -31.25 9.66
N ASP A 632 7.45 -30.94 10.61
CA ASP A 632 6.12 -31.52 10.73
C ASP A 632 5.14 -30.66 9.91
N GLU A 633 4.56 -31.25 8.87
CA GLU A 633 3.63 -30.55 7.97
C GLU A 633 2.23 -30.36 8.56
N GLU A 634 1.83 -31.17 9.54
CA GLU A 634 0.52 -31.05 10.16
C GLU A 634 0.52 -29.94 11.20
N GLU A 635 1.60 -29.87 12.00
CA GLU A 635 1.73 -28.93 13.10
C GLU A 635 2.42 -27.60 12.71
N ASP A 636 3.02 -27.51 11.51
CA ASP A 636 3.85 -26.38 11.06
C ASP A 636 5.01 -26.07 12.06
N ILE A 637 5.69 -27.10 12.55
CA ILE A 637 6.83 -26.99 13.48
C ILE A 637 8.07 -27.71 12.97
N PHE A 638 9.24 -27.35 13.51
CA PHE A 638 10.43 -28.18 13.41
C PHE A 638 10.69 -28.93 14.70
N LYS A 639 11.14 -30.19 14.60
CA LYS A 639 11.46 -31.04 15.76
C LYS A 639 12.81 -31.73 15.59
N GLY A 640 13.65 -31.64 16.62
CA GLY A 640 14.89 -32.42 16.74
C GLY A 640 14.61 -33.88 17.10
N LYS A 641 15.20 -34.83 16.36
CA LYS A 641 15.04 -36.27 16.60
C LYS A 641 15.58 -36.80 17.92
N LYS A 642 16.63 -36.18 18.45
CA LYS A 642 17.35 -36.60 19.66
C LYS A 642 17.06 -35.68 20.82
N SER A 643 17.10 -34.37 20.60
CA SER A 643 16.86 -33.38 21.67
C SER A 643 15.39 -33.22 22.02
N GLU A 644 14.48 -33.65 21.12
CA GLU A 644 13.05 -33.32 21.18
C GLU A 644 12.77 -31.80 21.17
N LYS A 645 13.79 -30.97 20.87
CA LYS A 645 13.64 -29.52 20.77
C LYS A 645 12.68 -29.20 19.64
N THR A 646 11.70 -28.36 19.93
CA THR A 646 10.70 -27.90 18.97
C THR A 646 10.92 -26.43 18.63
N TYR A 647 10.73 -26.06 17.37
CA TYR A 647 10.63 -24.67 16.95
C TYR A 647 9.23 -24.43 16.40
N ARG A 648 8.51 -23.49 17.01
CA ARG A 648 7.15 -23.11 16.63
C ARG A 648 7.02 -21.59 16.54
N MET A 649 5.95 -21.15 15.89
CA MET A 649 5.60 -19.73 15.85
C MET A 649 5.44 -19.18 17.28
N GLY A 650 5.94 -17.97 17.52
CA GLY A 650 5.95 -17.31 18.82
C GLY A 650 7.17 -17.60 19.69
N ASP A 651 7.95 -18.65 19.39
CA ASP A 651 9.19 -18.95 20.13
C ASP A 651 10.16 -17.77 20.06
N VAL A 652 10.88 -17.52 21.15
CA VAL A 652 11.94 -16.52 21.21
C VAL A 652 13.28 -17.24 21.20
N LEU A 653 14.10 -16.94 20.19
CA LEU A 653 15.43 -17.53 20.01
C LEU A 653 16.50 -16.45 20.14
N LYS A 654 17.68 -16.84 20.63
CA LYS A 654 18.89 -16.04 20.46
C LYS A 654 19.49 -16.33 19.10
N ILE A 655 19.80 -15.28 18.36
CA ILE A 655 20.23 -15.38 16.97
C ILE A 655 21.41 -14.46 16.70
N ARG A 656 22.26 -14.82 15.73
CA ARG A 656 23.32 -13.96 15.19
C ARG A 656 22.95 -13.51 13.78
N VAL A 657 23.25 -12.27 13.46
CA VAL A 657 23.20 -11.76 12.09
C VAL A 657 24.38 -12.32 11.31
N ILE A 658 24.13 -13.10 10.25
CA ILE A 658 25.21 -13.70 9.45
C ILE A 658 25.40 -13.02 8.10
N SER A 659 24.33 -12.46 7.53
CA SER A 659 24.43 -11.65 6.31
C SER A 659 23.19 -10.78 6.12
N ALA A 660 23.38 -9.65 5.45
CA ALA A 660 22.30 -8.78 5.02
C ALA A 660 22.54 -8.31 3.57
N ASN A 661 21.48 -8.29 2.76
CA ASN A 661 21.53 -7.88 1.37
C ASN A 661 20.52 -6.76 1.13
N LYS A 662 21.03 -5.52 1.11
CA LYS A 662 20.26 -4.30 0.82
C LYS A 662 19.38 -4.46 -0.40
N ARG A 663 19.97 -4.83 -1.54
CA ARG A 663 19.27 -4.89 -2.84
C ARG A 663 18.12 -5.92 -2.87
N LYS A 664 18.25 -7.02 -2.12
CA LYS A 664 17.18 -8.02 -2.00
C LYS A 664 16.21 -7.73 -0.85
N GLY A 665 16.54 -6.79 0.05
CA GLY A 665 15.79 -6.53 1.27
C GLY A 665 15.77 -7.74 2.22
N THR A 666 16.85 -8.54 2.26
CA THR A 666 16.89 -9.80 3.03
C THR A 666 17.97 -9.78 4.11
N VAL A 667 17.65 -10.35 5.26
CA VAL A 667 18.58 -10.61 6.37
C VAL A 667 18.57 -12.11 6.66
N ASP A 668 19.73 -12.74 6.74
CA ASP A 668 19.87 -14.14 7.14
C ASP A 668 20.46 -14.20 8.56
N PHE A 669 19.93 -15.12 9.36
CA PHE A 669 20.30 -15.36 10.74
C PHE A 669 20.81 -16.80 10.94
N GLU A 670 21.54 -17.01 12.03
CA GLU A 670 21.80 -18.33 12.61
C GLU A 670 21.35 -18.37 14.07
N GLU A 671 20.91 -19.53 14.55
CA GLU A 671 20.59 -19.71 15.95
C GLU A 671 21.88 -19.79 16.79
N ILE A 672 21.88 -19.16 17.97
CA ILE A 672 22.95 -19.31 18.95
C ILE A 672 22.43 -20.09 20.14
N ILE A 673 23.24 -21.03 20.61
CA ILE A 673 23.01 -21.75 21.86
C ILE A 673 23.94 -21.15 22.90
N GLU A 674 23.38 -20.74 24.04
CA GLU A 674 24.19 -20.38 25.20
C GLU A 674 24.79 -21.66 25.81
N GLU A 675 26.11 -21.66 26.03
CA GLU A 675 26.84 -22.77 26.68
C GLU A 675 26.36 -23.06 28.10
#